data_AF-A0A520QZJ7-F1
#
_entry.id   AF-A0A520QZJ7-F1
#
_cell.length_a   1.000
_cell.length_b   1.000
_cell.length_c   1.000
_cell.angle_alpha   90.00
_cell.angle_beta   90.00
_cell.angle_gamma   90.00
#
_symmetry.space_group_name_H-M   'P 1'
#
loop_
_entity.id
_entity.type
_entity.pdbx_description
1 polymer ?
#
loop_
_entity_poly.entity_id
_entity_poly.type
_entity_poly.pdbx_seq_one_letter_code
_entity_poly.pdbx_strand_id
1 'polypeptide(L)'
;MREALGRLLSALKQGGREVIGPTVRDGAVRLLPLEDASELPRGWTDAQGPGRYRLSREGDATFDGWVVGPDSLKQTLFPSREVLYQAERREDGKLGFAPVAPAPSPKAFLGVRACDLAAARVQRSILEGGPHRDARHARRSEDTLVVAVHCTEPGALCFCASTETGPRVTEGADLALAERGEELLVEAHTDAGRAILDALDTREASDADEAWLDDAMVASAGKMGRHMRTEGLPAALFGRLDHPRWDEVADRCLACGNCTSVCPTCFCTTTTDDSDLDGSRGERERLWASCFDEDHAYIHGGTFRPTTKDRYRQWLTHKVGGWVSQTGTSGCVGCGRCIAWCPVGIDLTEEIDALWDGEGSAALPPPRVTPDHAHEDLVPREATVRSVTRESADVVTLRLDAAPAFAPGQFSQLALPGIGEVPISIAGDEGGLEHTIRAVGATTTALCAITAGQQVGFRGPYGRGWPLAELAGAPVVVIAGGIGLAPLRAAIRHMLADRARFPEVHLVYGARTPDDVLYGEELARWEGAGLRLHLTVDQAPPEWTGNVGVVTRLLDRGSVPEGASAMMCGPEIMMVHAAQALGALGVDDAHTWLTMERHMECATGSCGRCQYGPYFVCTDGPVFSLDQVRFLFGRQGF
;
A
#
# COMPACT_ATOMS: atom_id res chain seq x y z
N MET A 1 8.11 -10.39 43.10
CA MET A 1 7.51 -10.00 41.79
C MET A 1 6.78 -8.65 41.78
N ARG A 2 5.65 -8.44 42.50
CA ARG A 2 4.84 -7.19 42.39
C ARG A 2 5.64 -5.90 42.62
N GLU A 3 6.45 -5.86 43.68
CA GLU A 3 7.29 -4.70 43.99
C GLU A 3 8.35 -4.43 42.91
N ALA A 4 8.94 -5.49 42.33
CA ALA A 4 9.91 -5.36 41.24
C ALA A 4 9.25 -4.78 39.97
N LEU A 5 8.04 -5.22 39.63
CA LEU A 5 7.26 -4.65 38.53
C LEU A 5 6.86 -3.19 38.79
N GLY A 6 6.56 -2.82 40.03
CA GLY A 6 6.32 -1.43 40.42
C GLY A 6 7.57 -0.55 40.26
N ARG A 7 8.75 -1.08 40.61
CA ARG A 7 10.05 -0.42 40.38
C ARG A 7 10.36 -0.28 38.89
N LEU A 8 10.13 -1.32 38.10
CA LEU A 8 10.26 -1.28 36.64
C LEU A 8 9.33 -0.23 36.03
N LEU A 9 8.04 -0.23 36.38
CA LEU A 9 7.07 0.75 35.90
C LEU A 9 7.51 2.18 36.25
N SER A 10 8.00 2.39 37.47
CA SER A 10 8.53 3.69 37.92
C SER A 10 9.75 4.11 37.10
N ALA A 11 10.67 3.18 36.80
CA ALA A 11 11.83 3.45 35.95
C ALA A 11 11.45 3.77 34.50
N LEU A 12 10.45 3.07 33.95
CA LEU A 12 9.94 3.33 32.59
C LEU A 12 9.29 4.72 32.48
N LYS A 13 8.57 5.16 33.52
CA LYS A 13 7.98 6.51 33.61
C LYS A 13 9.03 7.63 33.73
N GLN A 14 10.28 7.32 34.09
CA GLN A 14 11.35 8.32 34.11
C GLN A 14 11.59 8.88 32.69
N GLY A 15 11.91 10.18 32.60
CA GLY A 15 12.05 10.87 31.32
C GLY A 15 10.73 11.29 30.68
N GLY A 16 9.60 11.23 31.41
CA GLY A 16 8.30 11.73 30.96
C GLY A 16 7.58 10.82 29.97
N ARG A 17 7.92 9.52 29.94
CA ARG A 17 7.27 8.54 29.06
C ARG A 17 5.93 8.10 29.64
N GLU A 18 4.92 8.00 28.77
CA GLU A 18 3.69 7.27 29.11
C GLU A 18 3.94 5.77 28.93
N VAL A 19 3.64 4.96 29.95
CA VAL A 19 3.82 3.51 29.88
C VAL A 19 2.55 2.87 29.34
N ILE A 20 2.67 2.11 28.25
CA ILE A 20 1.60 1.34 27.64
C ILE A 20 1.85 -0.14 27.94
N GLY A 21 0.86 -0.86 28.46
CA GLY A 21 1.04 -2.30 28.67
C GLY A 21 -0.28 -3.07 28.82
N PRO A 22 -0.19 -4.39 29.02
CA PRO A 22 -1.34 -5.26 29.02
C PRO A 22 -2.26 -4.93 30.19
N THR A 23 -3.54 -4.75 29.90
CA THR A 23 -4.59 -4.42 30.85
C THR A 23 -5.87 -5.14 30.46
N VAL A 24 -6.60 -5.73 31.40
CA VAL A 24 -7.90 -6.34 31.10
C VAL A 24 -8.96 -5.27 30.87
N ARG A 25 -9.51 -5.22 29.65
CA ARG A 25 -10.57 -4.28 29.28
C ARG A 25 -11.52 -4.94 28.27
N ASP A 26 -12.83 -4.76 28.47
CA ASP A 26 -13.87 -5.26 27.56
C ASP A 26 -13.76 -6.77 27.27
N GLY A 27 -13.33 -7.56 28.26
CA GLY A 27 -13.18 -9.02 28.14
C GLY A 27 -11.94 -9.48 27.36
N ALA A 28 -10.98 -8.60 27.09
CA ALA A 28 -9.71 -8.92 26.45
C ALA A 28 -8.50 -8.26 27.13
N VAL A 29 -7.30 -8.83 26.93
CA VAL A 29 -6.06 -8.16 27.32
C VAL A 29 -5.70 -7.16 26.23
N ARG A 30 -5.74 -5.87 26.56
CA ARG A 30 -5.50 -4.74 25.66
C ARG A 30 -4.22 -4.01 26.03
N LEU A 31 -3.60 -3.33 25.06
CA LEU A 31 -2.44 -2.46 25.34
C LEU A 31 -2.94 -1.04 25.62
N LEU A 32 -2.91 -0.63 26.89
CA LEU A 32 -3.47 0.64 27.37
C LEU A 32 -2.45 1.38 28.25
N PRO A 33 -2.61 2.69 28.47
CA PRO A 33 -1.84 3.41 29.48
C PRO A 33 -1.94 2.73 30.84
N LEU A 34 -0.79 2.47 31.46
CA LEU A 34 -0.64 1.83 32.76
C LEU A 34 -0.21 2.88 33.80
N GLU A 35 -1.05 3.06 34.81
CA GLU A 35 -0.72 3.92 35.94
C GLU A 35 -0.04 3.16 37.06
N ASP A 36 -0.49 1.94 37.34
CA ASP A 36 0.02 1.10 38.42
C ASP A 36 0.26 -0.35 37.97
N ALA A 37 1.28 -1.00 38.55
CA ALA A 37 1.62 -2.38 38.21
C ALA A 37 0.51 -3.39 38.61
N SER A 38 -0.43 -3.02 39.46
CA SER A 38 -1.60 -3.84 39.80
C SER A 38 -2.64 -3.95 38.68
N GLU A 39 -2.57 -3.11 37.66
CA GLU A 39 -3.43 -3.16 36.47
C GLU A 39 -3.02 -4.27 35.49
N LEU A 40 -1.79 -4.78 35.62
CA LEU A 40 -1.30 -5.90 34.83
C LEU A 40 -2.18 -7.14 35.05
N PRO A 41 -2.49 -7.92 34.00
CA PRO A 41 -3.44 -9.04 34.02
C PRO A 41 -2.91 -10.30 34.72
N ARG A 42 -2.47 -10.19 35.99
CA ARG A 42 -2.02 -11.33 36.78
C ARG A 42 -3.16 -12.30 37.08
N GLY A 43 -2.90 -13.60 36.95
CA GLY A 43 -3.87 -14.67 37.21
C GLY A 43 -4.97 -14.78 36.15
N TRP A 44 -4.86 -14.05 35.05
CA TRP A 44 -5.76 -14.18 33.91
C TRP A 44 -5.22 -15.20 32.92
N THR A 45 -6.09 -16.08 32.45
CA THR A 45 -5.84 -17.02 31.36
C THR A 45 -6.65 -16.65 30.14
N ASP A 46 -6.11 -16.89 28.94
CA ASP A 46 -6.87 -16.79 27.69
C ASP A 46 -7.17 -18.16 27.07
N ALA A 47 -8.38 -18.30 26.53
CA ALA A 47 -8.80 -19.46 25.77
C ALA A 47 -9.14 -19.00 24.34
N GLN A 48 -8.20 -19.22 23.43
CA GLN A 48 -8.30 -18.82 22.03
C GLN A 48 -8.72 -19.98 21.12
N GLY A 49 -9.55 -19.69 20.12
CA GLY A 49 -9.92 -20.60 19.04
C GLY A 49 -10.45 -19.80 17.83
N PRO A 50 -10.68 -20.44 16.68
CA PRO A 50 -11.22 -19.72 15.52
C PRO A 50 -12.54 -19.01 15.87
N GLY A 51 -12.56 -17.69 15.72
CA GLY A 51 -13.69 -16.83 16.10
C GLY A 51 -14.00 -16.76 17.60
N ARG A 52 -13.03 -17.11 18.46
CA ARG A 52 -13.19 -17.15 19.90
C ARG A 52 -11.97 -16.61 20.64
N TYR A 53 -12.22 -15.66 21.53
CA TYR A 53 -11.30 -15.23 22.57
C TYR A 53 -12.09 -15.11 23.87
N ARG A 54 -11.63 -15.76 24.95
CA ARG A 54 -12.25 -15.62 26.28
C ARG A 54 -11.20 -15.55 27.36
N LEU A 55 -11.41 -14.65 28.31
CA LEU A 55 -10.63 -14.59 29.53
C LEU A 55 -11.31 -15.35 30.66
N SER A 56 -10.49 -16.03 31.45
CA SER A 56 -10.84 -16.63 32.74
C SER A 56 -9.82 -16.21 33.77
N ARG A 57 -10.21 -16.28 35.05
CA ARG A 57 -9.27 -16.03 36.15
C ARG A 57 -8.96 -17.36 36.83
N GLU A 58 -7.68 -17.70 36.87
CA GLU A 58 -7.16 -18.94 37.45
C GLU A 58 -6.06 -18.60 38.46
N GLY A 59 -6.42 -18.62 39.75
CA GLY A 59 -5.50 -18.29 40.83
C GLY A 59 -4.93 -16.87 40.74
N ASP A 60 -3.82 -16.63 41.46
CA ASP A 60 -3.22 -15.30 41.62
C ASP A 60 -1.73 -15.24 41.21
N ALA A 61 -1.17 -16.31 40.61
CA ALA A 61 0.28 -16.48 40.56
C ALA A 61 0.96 -15.84 39.33
N THR A 62 0.49 -16.07 38.10
CA THR A 62 1.33 -15.85 36.88
C THR A 62 0.83 -14.80 35.90
N PHE A 63 1.73 -14.30 35.04
CA PHE A 63 1.46 -13.37 33.93
C PHE A 63 1.55 -14.03 32.54
N ASP A 64 1.91 -15.30 32.47
CA ASP A 64 2.05 -16.12 31.27
C ASP A 64 0.75 -16.82 30.82
N GLY A 65 -0.34 -16.70 31.58
CA GLY A 65 -1.63 -17.34 31.28
C GLY A 65 -2.33 -16.83 30.00
N TRP A 66 -1.86 -15.72 29.43
CA TRP A 66 -2.40 -15.12 28.22
C TRP A 66 -1.26 -14.76 27.26
N VAL A 67 -1.55 -14.72 25.96
CA VAL A 67 -0.49 -14.56 24.95
C VAL A 67 -0.59 -13.23 24.23
N VAL A 68 -1.63 -13.05 23.43
CA VAL A 68 -1.89 -11.84 22.66
C VAL A 68 -3.38 -11.54 22.61
N GLY A 69 -3.76 -10.29 22.87
CA GLY A 69 -5.11 -9.78 22.64
C GLY A 69 -5.26 -9.10 21.29
N PRO A 70 -6.29 -8.24 21.08
CA PRO A 70 -6.54 -7.60 19.80
C PRO A 70 -5.54 -6.49 19.44
N ASP A 71 -4.81 -5.96 20.42
CA ASP A 71 -3.89 -4.83 20.21
C ASP A 71 -2.44 -5.27 20.03
N SER A 72 -1.65 -4.37 19.42
CA SER A 72 -0.19 -4.44 19.31
C SER A 72 0.41 -3.03 19.37
N LEU A 73 1.70 -2.88 19.05
CA LEU A 73 2.33 -1.56 18.93
C LEU A 73 1.68 -0.71 17.81
N LYS A 74 1.01 -1.33 16.84
CA LYS A 74 0.38 -0.67 15.68
C LYS A 74 -0.54 0.47 16.10
N GLN A 75 -1.38 0.28 17.13
CA GLN A 75 -2.35 1.27 17.61
C GLN A 75 -1.70 2.60 18.01
N THR A 76 -0.43 2.56 18.43
CA THR A 76 0.32 3.74 18.85
C THR A 76 1.26 4.24 17.75
N LEU A 77 2.03 3.35 17.12
CA LEU A 77 3.01 3.72 16.09
C LEU A 77 2.33 4.17 14.79
N PHE A 78 1.15 3.64 14.50
CA PHE A 78 0.34 3.93 13.32
C PHE A 78 -1.12 4.15 13.72
N PRO A 79 -1.46 5.29 14.34
CA PRO A 79 -2.79 5.53 14.91
C PRO A 79 -3.90 5.42 13.86
N SER A 80 -5.10 5.05 14.30
CA SER A 80 -6.26 4.83 13.43
C SER A 80 -6.75 6.08 12.68
N ARG A 81 -6.33 7.26 13.15
CA ARG A 81 -6.73 8.58 12.63
C ARG A 81 -5.58 9.56 12.86
N GLU A 82 -5.15 10.26 11.81
CA GLU A 82 -4.04 11.22 11.88
C GLU A 82 -4.16 12.31 10.82
N VAL A 83 -4.14 13.58 11.23
CA VAL A 83 -4.11 14.73 10.31
C VAL A 83 -2.74 14.82 9.64
N LEU A 84 -2.73 14.83 8.31
CA LEU A 84 -1.51 14.89 7.50
C LEU A 84 -1.08 16.33 7.27
N TYR A 85 -2.00 17.17 6.82
CA TYR A 85 -1.75 18.59 6.58
C TYR A 85 -3.01 19.43 6.76
N GLN A 86 -2.79 20.71 7.03
CA GLN A 86 -3.78 21.76 6.97
C GLN A 86 -3.51 22.64 5.75
N ALA A 87 -4.58 23.10 5.13
CA ALA A 87 -4.55 23.96 3.97
C ALA A 87 -5.37 25.22 4.26
N GLU A 88 -4.77 26.40 4.14
CA GLU A 88 -5.41 27.67 4.51
C GLU A 88 -5.16 28.72 3.44
N ARG A 89 -6.11 29.64 3.26
CA ARG A 89 -5.89 30.84 2.44
C ARG A 89 -5.11 31.88 3.25
N ARG A 90 -3.89 32.18 2.81
CA ARG A 90 -3.01 33.21 3.36
C ARG A 90 -3.55 34.62 3.08
N GLU A 91 -3.01 35.61 3.81
CA GLU A 91 -3.36 37.03 3.67
C GLU A 91 -3.15 37.58 2.25
N ASP A 92 -2.17 37.04 1.50
CA ASP A 92 -1.92 37.40 0.10
C ASP A 92 -2.94 36.79 -0.89
N GLY A 93 -3.98 36.13 -0.35
CA GLY A 93 -5.01 35.44 -1.11
C GLY A 93 -4.60 34.07 -1.62
N LYS A 94 -3.35 33.64 -1.39
CA LYS A 94 -2.83 32.37 -1.89
C LYS A 94 -3.12 31.22 -0.94
N LEU A 95 -3.27 30.03 -1.50
CA LEU A 95 -3.35 28.78 -0.81
C LEU A 95 -1.98 28.42 -0.21
N GLY A 96 -1.97 28.02 1.06
CA GLY A 96 -0.82 27.45 1.74
C GLY A 96 -1.12 26.06 2.29
N PHE A 97 -0.15 25.15 2.21
CA PHE A 97 -0.21 23.83 2.84
C PHE A 97 0.83 23.76 3.97
N ALA A 98 0.44 23.24 5.13
CA ALA A 98 1.32 23.07 6.29
C ALA A 98 1.19 21.65 6.87
N PRO A 99 2.30 20.93 7.10
CA PRO A 99 2.26 19.64 7.79
C PRO A 99 1.75 19.81 9.23
N VAL A 100 0.92 18.88 9.69
CA VAL A 100 0.51 18.82 11.10
C VAL A 100 1.35 17.78 11.83
N ALA A 101 2.52 18.14 12.35
CA ALA A 101 3.39 17.16 13.02
C ALA A 101 2.71 16.52 14.25
N PRO A 102 2.93 15.22 14.52
CA PRO A 102 2.40 14.61 15.72
C PRO A 102 3.06 15.25 16.95
N ALA A 103 2.26 15.47 18.01
CA ALA A 103 2.80 15.95 19.27
C ALA A 103 3.85 14.96 19.82
N PRO A 104 4.99 15.43 20.36
CA PRO A 104 5.93 14.55 21.02
C PRO A 104 5.23 13.84 22.18
N SER A 105 5.23 12.51 22.16
CA SER A 105 4.66 11.70 23.23
C SER A 105 5.54 10.48 23.43
N PRO A 106 6.67 10.61 24.14
CA PRO A 106 7.55 9.48 24.43
C PRO A 106 6.77 8.36 25.11
N LYS A 107 6.92 7.13 24.60
CA LYS A 107 6.21 5.95 25.11
C LYS A 107 7.18 4.91 25.62
N ALA A 108 6.73 4.13 26.61
CA ALA A 108 7.39 2.89 26.98
C ALA A 108 6.38 1.74 26.91
N PHE A 109 6.62 0.73 26.08
CA PHE A 109 5.79 -0.47 26.05
C PHE A 109 6.27 -1.49 27.08
N LEU A 110 5.35 -2.09 27.80
CA LEU A 110 5.59 -3.19 28.72
C LEU A 110 4.77 -4.40 28.29
N GLY A 111 5.37 -5.59 28.25
CA GLY A 111 4.62 -6.84 28.07
C GLY A 111 4.32 -7.21 26.61
N VAL A 112 5.05 -6.66 25.64
CA VAL A 112 4.85 -6.99 24.21
C VAL A 112 5.55 -8.31 23.84
N ARG A 113 4.97 -9.08 22.92
CA ARG A 113 5.51 -10.39 22.53
C ARG A 113 6.49 -10.27 21.36
N ALA A 114 7.37 -11.27 21.18
CA ALA A 114 8.31 -11.33 20.05
C ALA A 114 7.62 -11.14 18.68
N CYS A 115 6.44 -11.73 18.49
CA CYS A 115 5.68 -11.60 17.25
C CYS A 115 5.13 -10.18 17.02
N ASP A 116 4.91 -9.38 18.07
CA ASP A 116 4.55 -7.97 17.95
C ASP A 116 5.74 -7.09 17.57
N LEU A 117 6.95 -7.42 18.05
CA LEU A 117 8.18 -6.75 17.63
C LEU A 117 8.49 -7.03 16.17
N ALA A 118 8.38 -8.30 15.76
CA ALA A 118 8.50 -8.69 14.36
C ALA A 118 7.46 -7.95 13.51
N ALA A 119 6.22 -7.80 13.98
CA ALA A 119 5.20 -7.05 13.27
C ALA A 119 5.54 -5.57 13.12
N ALA A 120 6.08 -4.94 14.18
CA ALA A 120 6.56 -3.55 14.11
C ALA A 120 7.69 -3.41 13.10
N ARG A 121 8.63 -4.36 13.03
CA ARG A 121 9.69 -4.36 12.00
C ARG A 121 9.12 -4.46 10.58
N VAL A 122 8.15 -5.33 10.35
CA VAL A 122 7.50 -5.41 9.03
C VAL A 122 6.75 -4.12 8.70
N GLN A 123 6.08 -3.49 9.68
CA GLN A 123 5.43 -2.20 9.45
C GLN A 123 6.45 -1.09 9.11
N ARG A 124 7.62 -1.08 9.77
CA ARG A 124 8.72 -0.17 9.44
C ARG A 124 9.27 -0.40 8.02
N SER A 125 9.40 -1.64 7.55
CA SER A 125 9.89 -1.86 6.18
C SER A 125 8.96 -1.26 5.12
N ILE A 126 7.65 -1.23 5.41
CA ILE A 126 6.62 -0.67 4.51
C ILE A 126 6.55 0.86 4.62
N LEU A 127 6.51 1.39 5.84
CA LEU A 127 6.26 2.81 6.09
C LEU A 127 7.54 3.66 6.13
N GLU A 128 8.68 3.07 6.45
CA GLU A 128 9.97 3.77 6.61
C GLU A 128 11.02 3.32 5.60
N GLY A 129 10.93 2.07 5.10
CA GLY A 129 11.94 1.46 4.23
C GLY A 129 11.75 1.67 2.72
N GLY A 130 10.62 2.23 2.30
CA GLY A 130 10.34 2.55 0.89
C GLY A 130 11.05 3.82 0.40
N PRO A 131 10.83 4.21 -0.88
CA PRO A 131 11.38 5.46 -1.44
C PRO A 131 10.86 6.72 -0.74
N HIS A 132 9.81 6.59 0.07
CA HIS A 132 9.22 7.66 0.86
C HIS A 132 9.10 7.18 2.30
N ARG A 133 9.81 7.85 3.19
CA ARG A 133 9.78 7.59 4.62
C ARG A 133 8.61 8.35 5.27
N ASP A 134 7.73 7.65 5.96
CA ASP A 134 6.73 8.25 6.85
C ASP A 134 7.43 8.77 8.11
N ALA A 135 7.72 10.07 8.15
CA ALA A 135 8.44 10.69 9.26
C ALA A 135 7.65 10.63 10.58
N ARG A 136 6.31 10.50 10.51
CA ARG A 136 5.42 10.46 11.68
C ARG A 136 5.49 9.11 12.35
N HIS A 137 5.42 8.04 11.56
CA HIS A 137 5.63 6.68 12.03
C HIS A 137 7.05 6.53 12.60
N ALA A 138 8.06 6.98 11.85
CA ALA A 138 9.45 6.97 12.28
C ALA A 138 9.70 7.70 13.60
N ARG A 139 9.15 8.91 13.77
CA ARG A 139 9.30 9.67 15.02
C ARG A 139 8.71 8.92 16.21
N ARG A 140 7.51 8.35 16.06
CA ARG A 140 6.89 7.53 17.12
C ARG A 140 7.72 6.28 17.42
N SER A 141 8.27 5.67 16.37
CA SER A 141 9.20 4.53 16.44
C SER A 141 10.47 4.86 17.23
N GLU A 142 11.06 6.04 17.01
CA GLU A 142 12.29 6.52 17.67
C GLU A 142 12.06 6.97 19.13
N ASP A 143 10.89 7.55 19.41
CA ASP A 143 10.48 8.02 20.74
C ASP A 143 9.95 6.90 21.66
N THR A 144 10.14 5.63 21.27
CA THR A 144 9.59 4.46 21.97
C THR A 144 10.68 3.63 22.65
N LEU A 145 10.47 3.30 23.92
CA LEU A 145 11.21 2.27 24.66
C LEU A 145 10.37 0.99 24.76
N VAL A 146 10.96 -0.19 24.61
CA VAL A 146 10.22 -1.46 24.57
C VAL A 146 10.75 -2.48 25.57
N VAL A 147 9.88 -2.91 26.48
CA VAL A 147 10.08 -4.07 27.36
C VAL A 147 9.23 -5.22 26.84
N ALA A 148 9.88 -6.16 26.18
CA ALA A 148 9.26 -7.33 25.57
C ALA A 148 9.32 -8.57 26.47
N VAL A 149 8.59 -9.62 26.10
CA VAL A 149 8.51 -10.88 26.85
C VAL A 149 8.77 -12.06 25.93
N HIS A 150 9.75 -12.89 26.28
CA HIS A 150 9.94 -14.23 25.72
C HIS A 150 8.68 -15.05 25.96
N CYS A 151 8.08 -15.60 24.90
CA CYS A 151 6.83 -16.33 25.04
C CYS A 151 7.12 -17.76 25.50
N THR A 152 6.95 -18.06 26.79
CA THR A 152 7.18 -19.41 27.35
C THR A 152 5.96 -20.32 27.18
N GLU A 153 4.77 -19.73 27.06
CA GLU A 153 3.51 -20.42 26.81
C GLU A 153 2.82 -19.79 25.59
N PRO A 154 2.67 -20.51 24.46
CA PRO A 154 1.97 -20.00 23.29
C PRO A 154 0.45 -20.21 23.40
N GLY A 155 -0.32 -19.38 22.70
CA GLY A 155 -1.77 -19.56 22.60
C GLY A 155 -2.11 -20.68 21.63
N ALA A 156 -3.31 -21.25 21.75
CA ALA A 156 -3.77 -22.35 20.89
C ALA A 156 -3.76 -22.03 19.38
N LEU A 157 -3.80 -20.74 19.01
CA LEU A 157 -3.80 -20.26 17.63
C LEU A 157 -2.41 -19.81 17.13
N CYS A 158 -1.37 -19.89 17.97
CA CYS A 158 -0.04 -19.39 17.62
C CYS A 158 0.71 -20.36 16.71
N PHE A 159 1.50 -19.80 15.79
CA PHE A 159 2.42 -20.50 14.88
C PHE A 159 3.60 -19.61 14.47
N CYS A 160 4.01 -18.67 15.34
CA CYS A 160 5.08 -17.72 15.03
C CYS A 160 6.44 -18.38 14.77
N ALA A 161 6.66 -19.59 15.30
CA ALA A 161 7.81 -20.42 14.97
C ALA A 161 7.90 -20.75 13.47
N SER A 162 6.77 -21.06 12.81
CA SER A 162 6.74 -21.29 11.35
C SER A 162 7.11 -20.07 10.51
N THR A 163 6.99 -18.88 11.10
CA THR A 163 7.31 -17.61 10.43
C THR A 163 8.64 -17.02 10.89
N GLU A 164 9.36 -17.69 11.78
CA GLU A 164 10.62 -17.19 12.36
C GLU A 164 10.49 -15.82 13.06
N THR A 165 9.34 -15.58 13.72
CA THR A 165 9.03 -14.30 14.38
C THR A 165 8.82 -14.41 15.90
N GLY A 166 9.18 -15.57 16.47
CA GLY A 166 9.06 -15.90 17.88
C GLY A 166 9.28 -17.40 18.10
N PRO A 167 9.16 -17.91 19.33
CA PRO A 167 8.68 -17.24 20.55
C PRO A 167 9.72 -16.39 21.29
N ARG A 168 11.01 -16.55 20.97
CA ARG A 168 12.11 -15.79 21.58
C ARG A 168 12.15 -14.35 21.06
N VAL A 169 12.37 -13.39 21.96
CA VAL A 169 12.72 -12.01 21.59
C VAL A 169 14.18 -11.99 21.15
N THR A 170 14.45 -11.58 19.92
CA THR A 170 15.80 -11.53 19.34
C THR A 170 16.26 -10.10 19.05
N GLU A 171 15.34 -9.20 18.71
CA GLU A 171 15.62 -7.83 18.30
C GLU A 171 14.44 -6.91 18.60
N GLY A 172 14.65 -5.59 18.50
CA GLY A 172 13.57 -4.60 18.60
C GLY A 172 13.03 -4.33 20.00
N ALA A 173 13.73 -4.81 21.04
CA ALA A 173 13.44 -4.53 22.44
C ALA A 173 14.64 -3.84 23.11
N ASP A 174 14.37 -3.03 24.14
CA ASP A 174 15.38 -2.51 25.06
C ASP A 174 15.65 -3.50 26.20
N LEU A 175 14.56 -4.12 26.70
CA LEU A 175 14.59 -5.20 27.68
C LEU A 175 13.74 -6.38 27.18
N ALA A 176 14.19 -7.60 27.43
CA ALA A 176 13.42 -8.82 27.23
C ALA A 176 13.26 -9.56 28.56
N LEU A 177 12.02 -9.95 28.88
CA LEU A 177 11.66 -10.60 30.13
C LEU A 177 11.25 -12.06 29.87
N ALA A 178 11.56 -12.96 30.80
CA ALA A 178 10.97 -14.30 30.83
C ALA A 178 10.49 -14.63 32.24
N GLU A 179 9.26 -15.15 32.35
CA GLU A 179 8.66 -15.53 33.65
C GLU A 179 9.05 -16.96 34.02
N ARG A 180 9.62 -17.11 35.23
CA ARG A 180 9.97 -18.40 35.83
C ARG A 180 9.40 -18.47 37.24
N GLY A 181 8.14 -18.87 37.36
CA GLY A 181 7.45 -18.91 38.65
C GLY A 181 7.28 -17.51 39.24
N GLU A 182 7.96 -17.20 40.36
CA GLU A 182 7.91 -15.86 40.97
C GLU A 182 9.12 -14.97 40.60
N GLU A 183 10.02 -15.47 39.77
CA GLU A 183 11.22 -14.78 39.29
C GLU A 183 11.05 -14.34 37.83
N LEU A 184 11.75 -13.27 37.47
CA LEU A 184 11.85 -12.79 36.10
C LEU A 184 13.32 -12.84 35.69
N LEU A 185 13.59 -13.55 34.60
CA LEU A 185 14.85 -13.39 33.88
C LEU A 185 14.74 -12.12 33.02
N VAL A 186 15.76 -11.28 33.03
CA VAL A 186 15.78 -9.99 32.32
C VAL A 186 17.07 -9.87 31.53
N GLU A 187 16.93 -9.68 30.22
CA GLU A 187 18.02 -9.39 29.30
C GLU A 187 17.91 -7.95 28.82
N ALA A 188 19.00 -7.17 28.86
CA ALA A 188 19.01 -5.83 28.26
C ALA A 188 19.76 -5.84 26.94
N HIS A 189 19.10 -5.32 25.91
CA HIS A 189 19.55 -5.34 24.51
C HIS A 189 20.09 -3.97 24.06
N THR A 190 19.81 -2.91 24.82
CA THR A 190 20.27 -1.54 24.54
C THR A 190 20.85 -0.89 25.79
N ASP A 191 21.58 0.21 25.62
CA ASP A 191 22.11 1.01 26.74
C ASP A 191 20.97 1.60 27.59
N ALA A 192 19.85 1.98 26.97
CA ALA A 192 18.67 2.45 27.69
C ALA A 192 18.05 1.34 28.54
N GLY A 193 17.95 0.12 27.99
CA GLY A 193 17.54 -1.05 28.75
C GLY A 193 18.50 -1.36 29.90
N ARG A 194 19.83 -1.28 29.66
CA ARG A 194 20.85 -1.52 30.68
C ARG A 194 20.71 -0.54 31.85
N ALA A 195 20.53 0.75 31.56
CA ALA A 195 20.32 1.77 32.58
C ALA A 195 19.06 1.51 33.44
N ILE A 196 17.99 0.97 32.84
CA ILE A 196 16.80 0.56 33.60
C ILE A 196 17.13 -0.67 34.45
N LEU A 197 17.79 -1.67 33.88
CA LEU A 197 18.15 -2.90 34.57
C LEU A 197 19.03 -2.64 35.80
N ASP A 198 19.99 -1.73 35.69
CA ASP A 198 20.89 -1.33 36.78
C ASP A 198 20.14 -0.63 37.94
N ALA A 199 18.96 -0.06 37.68
CA ALA A 199 18.09 0.55 38.69
C ALA A 199 17.17 -0.48 39.39
N LEU A 200 17.16 -1.73 38.93
CA LEU A 200 16.38 -2.82 39.52
C LEU A 200 17.23 -3.66 40.47
N ASP A 201 16.56 -4.28 41.43
CA ASP A 201 17.17 -5.21 42.38
C ASP A 201 17.30 -6.59 41.71
N THR A 202 18.49 -6.87 41.19
CA THR A 202 18.78 -8.03 40.35
C THR A 202 20.05 -8.75 40.78
N ARG A 203 20.17 -10.02 40.36
CA ARG A 203 21.40 -10.80 40.40
C ARG A 203 21.81 -11.16 38.98
N GLU A 204 23.09 -11.47 38.77
CA GLU A 204 23.52 -12.06 37.51
C GLU A 204 22.81 -13.41 37.27
N ALA A 205 22.46 -13.67 36.02
CA ALA A 205 21.92 -14.94 35.58
C ALA A 205 23.01 -16.02 35.68
N SER A 206 22.63 -17.22 36.12
CA SER A 206 23.52 -18.37 36.10
C SER A 206 23.37 -19.13 34.78
N ASP A 207 24.36 -19.97 34.43
CA ASP A 207 24.27 -20.88 33.27
C ASP A 207 22.98 -21.73 33.29
N ALA A 208 22.45 -22.05 34.48
CA ALA A 208 21.20 -22.78 34.64
C ALA A 208 19.94 -21.94 34.33
N ASP A 209 20.00 -20.63 34.52
CA ASP A 209 18.92 -19.71 34.15
C ASP A 209 18.87 -19.53 32.63
N GLU A 210 20.04 -19.40 31.99
CA GLU A 210 20.17 -19.32 30.53
C GLU A 210 19.72 -20.61 29.86
N ALA A 211 20.21 -21.76 30.34
CA ALA A 211 19.80 -23.07 29.83
C ALA A 211 18.29 -23.31 29.99
N TRP A 212 17.69 -22.87 31.11
CA TRP A 212 16.24 -22.94 31.28
C TRP A 212 15.49 -22.13 30.23
N LEU A 213 15.96 -20.92 29.90
CA LEU A 213 15.31 -20.09 28.90
C LEU A 213 15.39 -20.76 27.52
N ASP A 214 16.54 -21.34 27.16
CA ASP A 214 16.73 -22.10 25.92
C ASP A 214 15.74 -23.26 25.82
N ASP A 215 15.66 -24.09 26.86
CA ASP A 215 14.70 -25.20 26.93
C ASP A 215 13.24 -24.70 26.86
N ALA A 216 12.93 -23.59 27.53
CA ALA A 216 11.59 -23.00 27.51
C ALA A 216 11.18 -22.49 26.12
N MET A 217 12.11 -21.91 25.35
CA MET A 217 11.83 -21.47 23.98
C MET A 217 11.61 -22.64 23.03
N VAL A 218 12.41 -23.71 23.15
CA VAL A 218 12.20 -24.95 22.38
C VAL A 218 10.85 -25.58 22.75
N ALA A 219 10.54 -25.68 24.04
CA ALA A 219 9.27 -26.21 24.52
C ALA A 219 8.08 -25.38 24.04
N SER A 220 8.17 -24.04 24.09
CA SER A 220 7.11 -23.15 23.58
C SER A 220 6.88 -23.35 22.09
N ALA A 221 7.94 -23.37 21.28
CA ALA A 221 7.80 -23.64 19.84
C ALA A 221 7.14 -25.01 19.58
N GLY A 222 7.50 -26.04 20.35
CA GLY A 222 6.92 -27.38 20.25
C GLY A 222 5.46 -27.49 20.71
N LYS A 223 4.94 -26.53 21.50
CA LYS A 223 3.53 -26.47 21.93
C LYS A 223 2.60 -25.83 20.89
N MET A 224 3.14 -25.18 19.85
CA MET A 224 2.32 -24.55 18.81
C MET A 224 1.64 -25.62 17.96
N GLY A 225 0.31 -25.69 18.03
CA GLY A 225 -0.47 -26.71 17.30
C GLY A 225 -0.75 -26.39 15.84
N ARG A 226 -0.41 -25.18 15.38
CA ARG A 226 -0.56 -24.73 13.99
C ARG A 226 0.80 -24.61 13.32
N HIS A 227 0.79 -24.77 12.01
CA HIS A 227 1.98 -24.65 11.18
C HIS A 227 1.61 -23.92 9.88
N MET A 228 2.53 -23.11 9.35
CA MET A 228 2.37 -22.48 8.04
C MET A 228 3.62 -22.72 7.21
N ARG A 229 3.46 -23.30 6.02
CA ARG A 229 4.57 -23.45 5.07
C ARG A 229 4.94 -22.07 4.52
N THR A 230 6.22 -21.69 4.56
CA THR A 230 6.70 -20.39 4.09
C THR A 230 7.51 -20.50 2.80
N GLU A 231 8.28 -21.56 2.64
CA GLU A 231 9.09 -21.81 1.44
C GLU A 231 8.20 -22.04 0.21
N GLY A 232 8.47 -21.31 -0.88
CA GLY A 232 7.71 -21.40 -2.13
C GLY A 232 6.25 -20.89 -2.07
N LEU A 233 5.76 -20.47 -0.90
CA LEU A 233 4.38 -20.02 -0.68
C LEU A 233 3.93 -18.91 -1.64
N PRO A 234 4.72 -17.83 -1.86
CA PRO A 234 4.31 -16.78 -2.78
C PRO A 234 4.02 -17.30 -4.19
N ALA A 235 4.93 -18.09 -4.76
CA ALA A 235 4.78 -18.61 -6.12
C ALA A 235 3.61 -19.59 -6.25
N ALA A 236 3.35 -20.40 -5.21
CA ALA A 236 2.18 -21.28 -5.13
C ALA A 236 0.86 -20.52 -5.14
N LEU A 237 0.73 -19.46 -4.34
CA LEU A 237 -0.51 -18.69 -4.26
C LEU A 237 -0.82 -17.95 -5.56
N PHE A 238 0.18 -17.30 -6.16
CA PHE A 238 0.01 -16.61 -7.45
C PHE A 238 -0.17 -17.56 -8.63
N GLY A 239 0.30 -18.81 -8.54
CA GLY A 239 0.03 -19.85 -9.54
C GLY A 239 -1.39 -20.42 -9.48
N ARG A 240 -2.18 -20.12 -8.43
CA ARG A 240 -3.46 -20.79 -8.13
C ARG A 240 -4.61 -19.82 -7.94
N LEU A 241 -4.61 -18.72 -8.69
CA LEU A 241 -5.63 -17.68 -8.55
C LEU A 241 -7.05 -18.14 -8.94
N ASP A 242 -7.19 -19.28 -9.65
CA ASP A 242 -8.48 -19.90 -10.03
C ASP A 242 -8.88 -21.11 -9.15
N HIS A 243 -8.15 -21.40 -8.08
CA HIS A 243 -8.43 -22.56 -7.25
C HIS A 243 -9.83 -22.45 -6.57
N PRO A 244 -10.66 -23.52 -6.56
CA PRO A 244 -12.03 -23.48 -6.03
C PRO A 244 -12.09 -23.12 -4.54
N ARG A 245 -11.00 -23.36 -3.79
CA ARG A 245 -10.90 -22.96 -2.38
C ARG A 245 -11.17 -21.47 -2.16
N TRP A 246 -10.89 -20.61 -3.13
CA TRP A 246 -11.20 -19.18 -3.02
C TRP A 246 -12.71 -18.92 -2.92
N ASP A 247 -13.51 -19.67 -3.67
CA ASP A 247 -14.99 -19.61 -3.60
C ASP A 247 -15.49 -20.19 -2.27
N GLU A 248 -14.95 -21.33 -1.82
CA GLU A 248 -15.32 -21.96 -0.53
C GLU A 248 -15.06 -21.06 0.69
N VAL A 249 -14.00 -20.25 0.65
CA VAL A 249 -13.73 -19.27 1.71
C VAL A 249 -14.67 -18.06 1.58
N ALA A 250 -14.92 -17.60 0.34
CA ALA A 250 -15.80 -16.47 0.09
C ALA A 250 -17.23 -16.72 0.58
N ASP A 251 -17.74 -17.95 0.44
CA ASP A 251 -19.08 -18.35 0.92
C ASP A 251 -19.23 -18.24 2.44
N ARG A 252 -18.13 -18.34 3.20
CA ARG A 252 -18.11 -18.17 4.66
C ARG A 252 -17.76 -16.74 5.07
N CYS A 253 -16.92 -16.06 4.30
CA CYS A 253 -16.34 -14.78 4.68
C CYS A 253 -17.38 -13.65 4.67
N LEU A 254 -17.48 -12.91 5.78
CA LEU A 254 -18.38 -11.77 5.90
C LEU A 254 -17.83 -10.46 5.29
N ALA A 255 -16.61 -10.48 4.74
CA ALA A 255 -15.88 -9.28 4.29
C ALA A 255 -15.84 -8.12 5.32
N CYS A 256 -15.90 -8.44 6.62
CA CYS A 256 -16.04 -7.45 7.71
C CYS A 256 -14.75 -6.68 8.06
N GLY A 257 -13.61 -7.01 7.46
CA GLY A 257 -12.33 -6.33 7.73
C GLY A 257 -11.66 -6.63 9.08
N ASN A 258 -12.28 -7.37 10.00
CA ASN A 258 -11.71 -7.67 11.33
C ASN A 258 -10.28 -8.22 11.28
N CYS A 259 -9.99 -9.11 10.32
CA CYS A 259 -8.67 -9.70 10.14
C CYS A 259 -7.59 -8.66 9.81
N THR A 260 -7.95 -7.52 9.23
CA THR A 260 -7.02 -6.40 8.95
C THR A 260 -6.93 -5.43 10.12
N SER A 261 -8.02 -5.23 10.85
CA SER A 261 -8.07 -4.33 12.01
C SER A 261 -7.17 -4.83 13.15
N VAL A 262 -7.27 -6.13 13.51
CA VAL A 262 -6.47 -6.74 14.60
C VAL A 262 -5.07 -7.19 14.16
N CYS A 263 -4.78 -7.18 12.86
CA CYS A 263 -3.48 -7.64 12.38
C CYS A 263 -2.42 -6.58 12.66
N PRO A 264 -1.34 -6.93 13.37
CA PRO A 264 -0.35 -5.95 13.82
C PRO A 264 0.51 -5.42 12.67
N THR A 265 0.51 -6.08 11.51
CA THR A 265 1.26 -5.67 10.32
C THR A 265 0.42 -4.90 9.29
N CYS A 266 -0.92 -5.01 9.33
CA CYS A 266 -1.77 -4.41 8.30
C CYS A 266 -1.70 -2.87 8.35
N PHE A 267 -1.53 -2.25 7.19
CA PHE A 267 -1.23 -0.82 7.06
C PHE A 267 -2.16 -0.07 6.09
N CYS A 268 -3.19 -0.74 5.56
CA CYS A 268 -4.11 -0.13 4.62
C CYS A 268 -4.78 1.11 5.24
N THR A 269 -4.79 2.20 4.47
CA THR A 269 -5.35 3.48 4.90
C THR A 269 -6.15 4.12 3.78
N THR A 270 -7.02 5.04 4.17
CA THR A 270 -7.69 5.99 3.30
C THR A 270 -7.46 7.41 3.81
N THR A 271 -7.89 8.39 3.04
CA THR A 271 -7.78 9.80 3.31
C THR A 271 -9.15 10.44 3.15
N THR A 272 -9.43 11.38 4.03
CA THR A 272 -10.63 12.21 3.97
C THR A 272 -10.22 13.66 4.03
N ASP A 273 -10.95 14.49 3.31
CA ASP A 273 -10.79 15.94 3.33
C ASP A 273 -11.99 16.56 4.06
N ASP A 274 -11.71 17.41 5.03
CA ASP A 274 -12.71 18.20 5.76
C ASP A 274 -12.45 19.69 5.53
N SER A 275 -13.50 20.52 5.62
CA SER A 275 -13.41 21.98 5.48
C SER A 275 -14.26 22.69 6.51
N ASP A 276 -13.82 23.87 6.92
CA ASP A 276 -14.71 24.80 7.59
C ASP A 276 -15.84 25.30 6.66
N LEU A 277 -16.89 25.84 7.28
CA LEU A 277 -18.09 26.26 6.56
C LEU A 277 -17.86 27.47 5.64
N ASP A 278 -16.85 28.28 5.90
CA ASP A 278 -16.49 29.44 5.07
C ASP A 278 -15.42 29.11 4.01
N GLY A 279 -14.88 27.89 4.02
CA GLY A 279 -13.88 27.39 3.07
C GLY A 279 -12.53 28.07 3.21
N SER A 280 -12.25 28.70 4.35
CA SER A 280 -10.97 29.35 4.65
C SER A 280 -9.88 28.34 5.02
N ARG A 281 -10.28 27.18 5.56
CA ARG A 281 -9.41 26.11 6.04
C ARG A 281 -9.93 24.73 5.65
N GLY A 282 -9.04 23.92 5.09
CA GLY A 282 -9.24 22.50 4.85
C GLY A 282 -8.21 21.64 5.58
N GLU A 283 -8.59 20.43 5.97
CA GLU A 283 -7.70 19.44 6.58
C GLU A 283 -7.75 18.14 5.79
N ARG A 284 -6.58 17.55 5.53
CA ARG A 284 -6.52 16.15 5.09
C ARG A 284 -6.13 15.25 6.24
N GLU A 285 -6.91 14.21 6.42
CA GLU A 285 -6.71 13.22 7.45
C GLU A 285 -6.56 11.82 6.88
N ARG A 286 -5.68 11.02 7.49
CA ARG A 286 -5.48 9.61 7.21
C ARG A 286 -6.27 8.77 8.22
N LEU A 287 -7.00 7.78 7.72
CA LEU A 287 -7.79 6.82 8.51
C LEU A 287 -7.33 5.40 8.18
N TRP A 288 -7.35 4.49 9.16
CA TRP A 288 -7.26 3.05 8.85
C TRP A 288 -8.39 2.63 7.91
N ALA A 289 -8.06 1.77 6.95
CA ALA A 289 -8.99 1.18 6.02
C ALA A 289 -8.73 -0.33 5.90
N SER A 290 -9.66 -1.05 5.29
CA SER A 290 -9.52 -2.46 4.99
C SER A 290 -9.47 -2.70 3.47
N CYS A 291 -8.63 -3.65 3.04
CA CYS A 291 -8.70 -4.15 1.66
C CYS A 291 -10.02 -4.91 1.35
N PHE A 292 -10.88 -5.11 2.36
CA PHE A 292 -12.23 -5.62 2.21
C PHE A 292 -13.28 -4.51 1.98
N ASP A 293 -12.93 -3.24 2.18
CA ASP A 293 -13.82 -2.12 1.90
C ASP A 293 -14.00 -1.98 0.38
N GLU A 294 -15.23 -1.73 -0.07
CA GLU A 294 -15.54 -1.61 -1.50
C GLU A 294 -14.78 -0.45 -2.16
N ASP A 295 -14.71 0.68 -1.44
CA ASP A 295 -14.00 1.89 -1.87
C ASP A 295 -12.47 1.69 -1.97
N HIS A 296 -11.91 0.64 -1.36
CA HIS A 296 -10.46 0.36 -1.45
C HIS A 296 -10.04 0.03 -2.89
N ALA A 297 -10.95 -0.56 -3.68
CA ALA A 297 -10.72 -0.94 -5.07
C ALA A 297 -11.60 -0.16 -6.07
N TYR A 298 -12.25 0.90 -5.62
CA TYR A 298 -13.07 1.72 -6.51
C TYR A 298 -12.20 2.63 -7.38
N ILE A 299 -12.45 2.59 -8.68
CA ILE A 299 -11.94 3.56 -9.67
C ILE A 299 -13.14 4.07 -10.49
N HIS A 300 -12.93 5.09 -11.33
CA HIS A 300 -14.00 5.54 -12.22
C HIS A 300 -14.49 4.37 -13.10
N GLY A 301 -15.80 4.10 -13.05
CA GLY A 301 -16.44 3.00 -13.78
C GLY A 301 -16.76 1.77 -12.93
N GLY A 302 -16.23 1.67 -11.70
CA GLY A 302 -16.60 0.62 -10.76
C GLY A 302 -15.45 0.12 -9.91
N THR A 303 -15.71 -0.94 -9.15
CA THR A 303 -14.69 -1.65 -8.37
C THR A 303 -14.07 -2.77 -9.18
N PHE A 304 -12.73 -2.86 -9.17
CA PHE A 304 -12.02 -3.99 -9.78
C PHE A 304 -11.98 -5.22 -8.86
N ARG A 305 -12.53 -5.12 -7.62
CA ARG A 305 -12.70 -6.23 -6.66
C ARG A 305 -14.16 -6.31 -6.15
N PRO A 306 -15.13 -6.62 -7.04
CA PRO A 306 -16.55 -6.58 -6.68
C PRO A 306 -16.97 -7.66 -5.70
N THR A 307 -16.30 -8.82 -5.67
CA THR A 307 -16.76 -9.96 -4.85
C THR A 307 -15.94 -10.17 -3.58
N THR A 308 -16.53 -10.83 -2.58
CA THR A 308 -15.82 -11.30 -1.38
C THR A 308 -14.61 -12.18 -1.73
N LYS A 309 -14.74 -13.01 -2.78
CA LYS A 309 -13.64 -13.82 -3.30
C LYS A 309 -12.45 -12.96 -3.71
N ASP A 310 -12.70 -11.92 -4.51
CA ASP A 310 -11.66 -11.02 -5.00
C ASP A 310 -10.91 -10.36 -3.83
N ARG A 311 -11.64 -9.90 -2.81
CA ARG A 311 -11.10 -9.23 -1.63
C ARG A 311 -10.32 -10.17 -0.71
N TYR A 312 -10.85 -11.37 -0.45
CA TYR A 312 -10.14 -12.37 0.36
C TYR A 312 -8.88 -12.88 -0.35
N ARG A 313 -8.97 -13.18 -1.65
CA ARG A 313 -7.80 -13.58 -2.47
C ARG A 313 -6.76 -12.47 -2.49
N GLN A 314 -7.16 -11.21 -2.64
CA GLN A 314 -6.26 -10.06 -2.52
C GLN A 314 -5.58 -10.01 -1.15
N TRP A 315 -6.36 -10.12 -0.06
CA TRP A 315 -5.83 -10.09 1.30
C TRP A 315 -4.79 -11.18 1.54
N LEU A 316 -5.11 -12.43 1.18
CA LEU A 316 -4.22 -13.57 1.42
C LEU A 316 -2.97 -13.48 0.54
N THR A 317 -3.14 -13.30 -0.77
CA THR A 317 -2.01 -13.24 -1.71
C THR A 317 -1.10 -12.04 -1.43
N HIS A 318 -1.63 -10.89 -1.01
CA HIS A 318 -0.79 -9.75 -0.61
C HIS A 318 -0.03 -10.04 0.67
N LYS A 319 -0.74 -10.47 1.72
CA LYS A 319 -0.17 -10.67 3.06
C LYS A 319 0.96 -11.69 3.09
N VAL A 320 0.80 -12.85 2.46
CA VAL A 320 1.80 -13.93 2.54
C VAL A 320 2.55 -14.19 1.23
N GLY A 321 2.21 -13.47 0.16
CA GLY A 321 2.88 -13.54 -1.14
C GLY A 321 3.51 -12.22 -1.56
N GLY A 322 2.68 -11.24 -1.91
CA GLY A 322 3.11 -9.96 -2.48
C GLY A 322 4.12 -9.20 -1.62
N TRP A 323 3.99 -9.26 -0.29
CA TRP A 323 4.96 -8.61 0.61
C TRP A 323 6.38 -9.15 0.47
N VAL A 324 6.54 -10.42 0.11
CA VAL A 324 7.87 -11.00 -0.14
C VAL A 324 8.52 -10.30 -1.32
N SER A 325 7.78 -10.08 -2.40
CA SER A 325 8.24 -9.31 -3.57
C SER A 325 8.40 -7.81 -3.32
N GLN A 326 7.75 -7.25 -2.31
CA GLN A 326 7.76 -5.81 -2.04
C GLN A 326 8.79 -5.41 -0.99
N THR A 327 8.97 -6.24 0.03
CA THR A 327 9.74 -5.91 1.25
C THR A 327 10.69 -7.02 1.67
N GLY A 328 10.74 -8.15 0.95
CA GLY A 328 11.59 -9.29 1.26
C GLY A 328 11.08 -10.17 2.40
N THR A 329 9.89 -9.92 2.94
CA THR A 329 9.33 -10.70 4.06
C THR A 329 7.83 -10.92 3.95
N SER A 330 7.32 -11.93 4.64
CA SER A 330 5.88 -12.18 4.76
C SER A 330 5.24 -11.18 5.74
N GLY A 331 3.99 -10.81 5.48
CA GLY A 331 3.19 -10.02 6.40
C GLY A 331 2.54 -10.78 7.54
N CYS A 332 2.72 -12.10 7.60
CA CYS A 332 2.24 -12.91 8.70
C CYS A 332 3.36 -13.17 9.72
N VAL A 333 3.10 -12.85 10.98
CA VAL A 333 4.00 -13.08 12.13
C VAL A 333 3.51 -14.22 13.04
N GLY A 334 2.60 -15.06 12.55
CA GLY A 334 2.08 -16.22 13.28
C GLY A 334 1.41 -15.97 14.63
N CYS A 335 0.92 -14.74 14.89
CA CYS A 335 0.29 -14.38 16.17
C CYS A 335 -1.14 -14.92 16.36
N GLY A 336 -1.79 -15.43 15.30
CA GLY A 336 -3.14 -16.01 15.40
C GLY A 336 -4.31 -15.00 15.56
N ARG A 337 -4.06 -13.70 15.76
CA ARG A 337 -5.12 -12.68 15.98
C ARG A 337 -6.21 -12.67 14.91
N CYS A 338 -5.84 -12.77 13.63
CA CYS A 338 -6.83 -12.77 12.54
C CYS A 338 -7.74 -14.01 12.54
N ILE A 339 -7.30 -15.11 13.16
CA ILE A 339 -8.08 -16.34 13.33
C ILE A 339 -9.00 -16.20 14.55
N ALA A 340 -8.48 -15.69 15.67
CA ALA A 340 -9.22 -15.47 16.91
C ALA A 340 -10.42 -14.52 16.73
N TRP A 341 -10.23 -13.46 15.95
CA TRP A 341 -11.20 -12.37 15.78
C TRP A 341 -11.99 -12.46 14.46
N CYS A 342 -11.86 -13.57 13.71
CA CYS A 342 -12.71 -13.84 12.56
C CYS A 342 -14.09 -14.32 13.04
N PRO A 343 -15.20 -13.60 12.81
CA PRO A 343 -16.51 -13.99 13.36
C PRO A 343 -17.02 -15.36 12.87
N VAL A 344 -16.51 -15.82 11.73
CA VAL A 344 -16.85 -17.10 11.10
C VAL A 344 -15.73 -18.15 11.22
N GLY A 345 -14.69 -17.86 11.99
CA GLY A 345 -13.62 -18.80 12.30
C GLY A 345 -12.77 -19.24 11.10
N ILE A 346 -12.55 -18.37 10.10
CA ILE A 346 -11.61 -18.66 9.01
C ILE A 346 -10.20 -18.77 9.59
N ASP A 347 -9.58 -19.92 9.37
CA ASP A 347 -8.20 -20.21 9.77
C ASP A 347 -7.26 -20.10 8.56
N LEU A 348 -6.43 -19.06 8.55
CA LEU A 348 -5.49 -18.81 7.47
C LEU A 348 -4.55 -20.01 7.23
N THR A 349 -4.12 -20.73 8.26
CA THR A 349 -3.19 -21.86 8.06
C THR A 349 -3.87 -23.00 7.32
N GLU A 350 -5.14 -23.26 7.63
CA GLU A 350 -5.95 -24.25 6.91
C GLU A 350 -6.20 -23.82 5.46
N GLU A 351 -6.47 -22.53 5.23
CA GLU A 351 -6.68 -22.04 3.86
C GLU A 351 -5.40 -22.09 3.02
N ILE A 352 -4.24 -21.80 3.61
CA ILE A 352 -2.94 -21.92 2.94
C ILE A 352 -2.66 -23.39 2.59
N ASP A 353 -2.85 -24.31 3.54
CA ASP A 353 -2.63 -25.73 3.29
C ASP A 353 -3.59 -26.28 2.22
N ALA A 354 -4.85 -25.83 2.20
CA ALA A 354 -5.81 -26.23 1.18
C ALA A 354 -5.54 -25.66 -0.21
N LEU A 355 -4.86 -24.50 -0.28
CA LEU A 355 -4.38 -23.90 -1.52
C LEU A 355 -3.04 -24.50 -1.98
N TRP A 356 -2.45 -25.39 -1.19
CA TRP A 356 -1.14 -25.96 -1.42
C TRP A 356 -1.23 -27.44 -1.84
N ASP A 357 -0.81 -27.77 -3.06
CA ASP A 357 -0.67 -29.18 -3.50
C ASP A 357 0.71 -29.55 -4.09
N GLY A 358 1.68 -28.63 -4.05
CA GLY A 358 3.02 -28.81 -4.66
C GLY A 358 3.44 -27.61 -5.53
N GLU A 359 4.62 -27.75 -6.19
CA GLU A 359 5.35 -26.71 -6.93
C GLU A 359 4.44 -25.73 -7.70
N GLY A 360 4.34 -24.49 -7.21
CA GLY A 360 3.77 -23.39 -7.97
C GLY A 360 4.86 -22.61 -8.68
N SER A 361 4.68 -22.36 -9.97
CA SER A 361 5.69 -21.77 -10.85
C SER A 361 5.40 -20.32 -11.25
N ALA A 362 4.78 -19.51 -10.38
CA ALA A 362 4.64 -18.09 -10.68
C ALA A 362 6.00 -17.39 -10.53
N ALA A 363 6.51 -16.83 -11.64
CA ALA A 363 7.73 -16.02 -11.63
C ALA A 363 7.42 -14.68 -10.95
N LEU A 364 7.70 -14.60 -9.65
CA LEU A 364 7.52 -13.37 -8.89
C LEU A 364 8.75 -12.46 -9.02
N PRO A 365 8.54 -11.14 -9.07
CA PRO A 365 9.66 -10.21 -9.08
C PRO A 365 10.44 -10.33 -7.76
N PRO A 366 11.78 -10.18 -7.80
CA PRO A 366 12.56 -10.07 -6.58
C PRO A 366 12.14 -8.81 -5.79
N PRO A 367 12.42 -8.77 -4.48
CA PRO A 367 12.29 -7.55 -3.66
C PRO A 367 12.93 -6.36 -4.36
N ARG A 368 12.18 -5.28 -4.57
CA ARG A 368 12.70 -4.08 -5.24
C ARG A 368 13.06 -2.99 -4.23
N VAL A 369 14.20 -2.35 -4.47
CA VAL A 369 14.56 -1.07 -3.87
C VAL A 369 14.15 0.00 -4.88
N THR A 370 13.08 0.74 -4.59
CA THR A 370 12.67 1.86 -5.42
C THR A 370 13.64 3.03 -5.19
N PRO A 371 14.05 3.78 -6.24
CA PRO A 371 14.93 4.93 -6.06
C PRO A 371 14.35 5.96 -5.08
N ASP A 372 15.24 6.56 -4.29
CA ASP A 372 14.94 7.58 -3.28
C ASP A 372 14.28 8.81 -3.93
N HIS A 373 13.03 9.08 -3.58
CA HIS A 373 12.33 10.30 -3.96
C HIS A 373 12.02 11.07 -2.68
N ALA A 374 12.78 12.15 -2.46
CA ALA A 374 12.60 13.05 -1.33
C ALA A 374 11.25 13.80 -1.43
N HIS A 375 10.17 13.18 -0.97
CA HIS A 375 8.91 13.86 -0.70
C HIS A 375 8.50 13.59 0.75
N GLU A 376 8.64 14.62 1.57
CA GLU A 376 8.28 14.61 2.98
C GLU A 376 6.76 14.66 3.17
N ASP A 377 6.25 13.77 4.04
CA ASP A 377 4.98 13.86 4.77
C ASP A 377 3.65 13.96 4.00
N LEU A 378 3.62 13.56 2.72
CA LEU A 378 2.40 13.58 1.89
C LEU A 378 1.76 14.98 1.81
N VAL A 379 2.57 16.05 1.96
CA VAL A 379 2.11 17.44 1.88
C VAL A 379 2.22 17.96 0.45
N PRO A 380 1.15 18.53 -0.13
CA PRO A 380 1.19 19.16 -1.44
C PRO A 380 2.08 20.40 -1.50
N ARG A 381 2.77 20.59 -2.63
CA ARG A 381 3.39 21.87 -3.00
C ARG A 381 2.37 22.74 -3.72
N GLU A 382 2.50 24.05 -3.57
CA GLU A 382 1.64 25.03 -4.24
C GLU A 382 2.01 25.17 -5.71
N ALA A 383 1.01 25.27 -6.58
CA ALA A 383 1.16 25.69 -7.97
C ALA A 383 -0.01 26.58 -8.41
N THR A 384 0.26 27.53 -9.31
CA THR A 384 -0.71 28.40 -9.97
C THR A 384 -1.06 27.86 -11.34
N VAL A 385 -2.35 27.82 -11.67
CA VAL A 385 -2.82 27.50 -13.02
C VAL A 385 -2.54 28.67 -13.95
N ARG A 386 -1.61 28.51 -14.90
CA ARG A 386 -1.26 29.52 -15.91
C ARG A 386 -2.29 29.63 -17.01
N SER A 387 -2.81 28.48 -17.46
CA SER A 387 -3.80 28.41 -18.53
C SER A 387 -4.65 27.17 -18.41
N VAL A 388 -5.88 27.27 -18.93
CA VAL A 388 -6.84 26.18 -19.01
C VAL A 388 -7.26 26.05 -20.46
N THR A 389 -7.06 24.87 -21.04
CA THR A 389 -7.51 24.53 -22.38
C THR A 389 -8.68 23.58 -22.26
N ARG A 390 -9.81 23.90 -22.90
CA ARG A 390 -10.94 22.98 -22.98
C ARG A 390 -10.73 22.03 -24.16
N GLU A 391 -10.55 20.75 -23.87
CA GLU A 391 -10.29 19.71 -24.88
C GLU A 391 -11.59 19.07 -25.37
N SER A 392 -12.60 18.94 -24.50
CA SER A 392 -13.95 18.47 -24.84
C SER A 392 -14.98 19.09 -23.88
N ALA A 393 -16.24 18.61 -23.93
CA ALA A 393 -17.28 19.04 -23.00
C ALA A 393 -16.91 18.79 -21.52
N ASP A 394 -16.25 17.67 -21.23
CA ASP A 394 -15.92 17.16 -19.90
C ASP A 394 -14.42 16.97 -19.64
N VAL A 395 -13.54 17.36 -20.58
CA VAL A 395 -12.08 17.25 -20.45
C VAL A 395 -11.42 18.63 -20.57
N VAL A 396 -10.50 18.92 -19.64
CA VAL A 396 -9.64 20.12 -19.68
C VAL A 396 -8.17 19.75 -19.53
N THR A 397 -7.29 20.55 -20.12
CA THR A 397 -5.85 20.54 -19.84
C THR A 397 -5.51 21.75 -18.97
N LEU A 398 -5.00 21.51 -17.77
CA LEU A 398 -4.46 22.53 -16.88
C LEU A 398 -2.95 22.65 -17.11
N ARG A 399 -2.44 23.87 -17.23
CA ARG A 399 -1.00 24.15 -17.21
C ARG A 399 -0.64 24.82 -15.88
N LEU A 400 0.26 24.21 -15.12
CA LEU A 400 0.71 24.68 -13.83
C LEU A 400 2.04 25.43 -13.95
N ASP A 401 2.29 26.40 -13.08
CA ASP A 401 3.57 27.10 -12.98
C ASP A 401 4.67 26.30 -12.23
N ALA A 402 4.55 24.98 -12.23
CA ALA A 402 5.54 24.05 -11.70
C ALA A 402 6.24 23.33 -12.85
N ALA A 403 7.53 22.99 -12.69
CA ALA A 403 8.30 22.25 -13.69
C ALA A 403 9.37 21.34 -13.05
N PRO A 404 9.03 20.41 -12.14
CA PRO A 404 9.95 19.37 -11.73
C PRO A 404 10.35 18.52 -12.94
N ALA A 405 11.58 18.01 -12.95
CA ALA A 405 11.99 17.03 -13.95
C ALA A 405 11.16 15.76 -13.81
N PHE A 406 10.65 15.23 -14.92
CA PHE A 406 9.86 14.00 -14.97
C PHE A 406 10.23 13.17 -16.22
N ALA A 407 9.93 11.88 -16.18
CA ALA A 407 9.94 11.00 -17.33
C ALA A 407 8.52 10.87 -17.91
N PRO A 408 8.32 10.92 -19.25
CA PRO A 408 7.02 10.67 -19.86
C PRO A 408 6.38 9.38 -19.33
N GLY A 409 5.09 9.42 -18.95
CA GLY A 409 4.39 8.29 -18.32
C GLY A 409 4.30 8.36 -16.80
N GLN A 410 5.03 9.29 -16.16
CA GLN A 410 4.83 9.62 -14.75
C GLN A 410 3.56 10.45 -14.52
N PHE A 411 3.13 10.52 -13.27
CA PHE A 411 1.93 11.25 -12.85
C PHE A 411 2.19 12.16 -11.64
N SER A 412 1.26 13.05 -11.34
CA SER A 412 1.24 13.82 -10.10
C SER A 412 -0.07 13.58 -9.35
N GLN A 413 -0.05 13.72 -8.02
CA GLN A 413 -1.26 13.84 -7.23
C GLN A 413 -1.66 15.31 -7.22
N LEU A 414 -2.84 15.66 -7.75
CA LEU A 414 -3.38 17.02 -7.73
C LEU A 414 -4.37 17.16 -6.58
N ALA A 415 -4.17 18.16 -5.73
CA ALA A 415 -4.94 18.37 -4.52
C ALA A 415 -5.73 19.68 -4.57
N LEU A 416 -6.99 19.59 -4.15
CA LEU A 416 -7.83 20.73 -3.83
C LEU A 416 -8.20 20.67 -2.34
N PRO A 417 -7.81 21.67 -1.54
CA PRO A 417 -8.13 21.74 -0.12
C PRO A 417 -9.60 21.49 0.13
N GLY A 418 -9.91 20.57 1.05
CA GLY A 418 -11.28 20.35 1.46
C GLY A 418 -12.17 19.59 0.47
N ILE A 419 -11.65 19.26 -0.71
CA ILE A 419 -12.38 18.53 -1.76
C ILE A 419 -11.77 17.15 -1.97
N GLY A 420 -10.45 17.06 -2.12
CA GLY A 420 -9.78 15.79 -2.39
C GLY A 420 -8.47 15.91 -3.14
N GLU A 421 -7.88 14.76 -3.41
CA GLU A 421 -6.66 14.62 -4.21
C GLU A 421 -6.79 13.43 -5.14
N VAL A 422 -6.22 13.55 -6.33
CA VAL A 422 -6.40 12.58 -7.41
C VAL A 422 -5.11 12.42 -8.23
N PRO A 423 -4.71 11.19 -8.58
CA PRO A 423 -3.57 10.94 -9.46
C PRO A 423 -3.93 11.33 -10.90
N ILE A 424 -3.15 12.21 -11.52
CA ILE A 424 -3.30 12.63 -12.92
C ILE A 424 -1.95 12.55 -13.63
N SER A 425 -1.90 11.86 -14.77
CA SER A 425 -0.70 11.76 -15.60
C SER A 425 -0.15 13.14 -15.97
N ILE A 426 1.18 13.24 -16.07
CA ILE A 426 1.82 14.43 -16.64
C ILE A 426 1.77 14.30 -18.17
N ALA A 427 0.97 15.16 -18.79
CA ALA A 427 0.72 15.15 -20.23
C ALA A 427 1.80 15.94 -21.02
N GLY A 428 2.61 16.74 -20.34
CA GLY A 428 3.67 17.56 -20.95
C GLY A 428 4.24 18.60 -19.99
N ASP A 429 5.19 19.38 -20.48
CA ASP A 429 5.93 20.42 -19.73
C ASP A 429 6.17 21.71 -20.52
N GLU A 430 5.47 21.92 -21.64
CA GLU A 430 5.61 23.11 -22.47
C GLU A 430 5.14 24.37 -21.72
N GLY A 431 6.10 25.09 -21.12
CA GLY A 431 5.82 26.31 -20.34
C GLY A 431 5.27 26.05 -18.92
N GLY A 432 5.42 24.82 -18.42
CA GLY A 432 4.94 24.34 -17.12
C GLY A 432 4.30 22.95 -17.21
N LEU A 433 4.12 22.27 -16.08
CA LEU A 433 3.49 20.94 -16.02
C LEU A 433 2.06 20.99 -16.58
N GLU A 434 1.75 20.07 -17.49
CA GLU A 434 0.44 19.95 -18.12
C GLU A 434 -0.27 18.69 -17.62
N HIS A 435 -1.53 18.84 -17.23
CA HIS A 435 -2.38 17.76 -16.73
C HIS A 435 -3.74 17.79 -17.42
N THR A 436 -4.09 16.70 -18.09
CA THR A 436 -5.38 16.57 -18.76
C THR A 436 -6.32 15.72 -17.92
N ILE A 437 -7.49 16.29 -17.62
CA ILE A 437 -8.40 15.81 -16.56
C ILE A 437 -9.79 15.69 -17.15
N ARG A 438 -10.47 14.56 -16.89
CA ARG A 438 -11.89 14.37 -17.18
C ARG A 438 -12.71 14.56 -15.90
N ALA A 439 -13.81 15.29 -15.98
CA ALA A 439 -14.75 15.48 -14.89
C ALA A 439 -15.59 14.19 -14.64
N VAL A 440 -15.14 13.37 -13.70
CA VAL A 440 -15.73 12.04 -13.40
C VAL A 440 -16.05 11.77 -11.93
N GLY A 441 -15.65 12.68 -11.03
CA GLY A 441 -15.87 12.61 -9.59
C GLY A 441 -15.68 13.98 -8.96
N ALA A 442 -15.98 14.13 -7.66
CA ALA A 442 -16.00 15.44 -7.00
C ALA A 442 -14.70 16.25 -7.21
N THR A 443 -13.54 15.65 -6.94
CA THR A 443 -12.23 16.29 -7.12
C THR A 443 -11.95 16.67 -8.57
N THR A 444 -12.20 15.77 -9.53
CA THR A 444 -11.90 16.04 -10.94
C THR A 444 -12.88 17.03 -11.57
N THR A 445 -14.15 17.02 -11.15
CA THR A 445 -15.13 18.04 -11.51
C THR A 445 -14.72 19.42 -11.01
N ALA A 446 -14.26 19.51 -9.75
CA ALA A 446 -13.75 20.76 -9.19
C ALA A 446 -12.49 21.25 -9.92
N LEU A 447 -11.53 20.35 -10.22
CA LEU A 447 -10.34 20.67 -11.02
C LEU A 447 -10.70 21.16 -12.43
N CYS A 448 -11.71 20.57 -13.07
CA CYS A 448 -12.16 21.00 -14.41
C CYS A 448 -12.86 22.37 -14.41
N ALA A 449 -13.34 22.83 -13.25
CA ALA A 449 -13.98 24.14 -13.10
C ALA A 449 -12.97 25.27 -12.80
N ILE A 450 -11.68 24.95 -12.64
CA ILE A 450 -10.64 25.91 -12.33
C ILE A 450 -10.39 26.87 -13.50
N THR A 451 -10.06 28.12 -13.17
CA THR A 451 -9.65 29.16 -14.12
C THR A 451 -8.19 29.56 -13.92
N ALA A 452 -7.57 30.14 -14.95
CA ALA A 452 -6.22 30.69 -14.85
C ALA A 452 -6.09 31.70 -13.68
N GLY A 453 -4.96 31.66 -13.00
CA GLY A 453 -4.65 32.46 -11.81
C GLY A 453 -5.05 31.80 -10.48
N GLN A 454 -5.90 30.76 -10.49
CA GLN A 454 -6.21 29.99 -9.29
C GLN A 454 -5.08 29.00 -8.95
N GLN A 455 -5.07 28.53 -7.70
CA GLN A 455 -4.03 27.63 -7.20
C GLN A 455 -4.55 26.22 -6.97
N VAL A 456 -3.63 25.27 -7.10
CA VAL A 456 -3.80 23.85 -6.81
C VAL A 456 -2.61 23.37 -5.98
N GLY A 457 -2.82 22.34 -5.17
CA GLY A 457 -1.73 21.56 -4.59
C GLY A 457 -1.26 20.50 -5.58
N PHE A 458 0.03 20.16 -5.59
CA PHE A 458 0.52 18.99 -6.32
C PHE A 458 1.66 18.26 -5.58
N ARG A 459 1.71 16.94 -5.75
CA ARG A 459 2.83 16.07 -5.34
C ARG A 459 3.30 15.20 -6.50
N GLY A 460 4.60 14.90 -6.55
CA GLY A 460 5.22 14.09 -7.61
C GLY A 460 6.40 14.80 -8.30
N PRO A 461 6.87 14.32 -9.46
CA PRO A 461 6.32 13.21 -10.22
C PRO A 461 6.44 11.86 -9.49
N TYR A 462 5.49 10.97 -9.73
CA TYR A 462 5.44 9.62 -9.20
C TYR A 462 5.45 8.58 -10.32
N GLY A 463 5.85 7.37 -9.95
CA GLY A 463 5.84 6.20 -10.82
C GLY A 463 7.01 6.11 -11.80
N ARG A 464 6.98 5.06 -12.60
CA ARG A 464 7.89 4.71 -13.67
C ARG A 464 7.31 5.18 -15.00
N GLY A 465 8.12 5.90 -15.77
CA GLY A 465 7.77 6.36 -17.10
C GLY A 465 7.91 5.28 -18.18
N TRP A 466 7.60 5.67 -19.41
CA TRP A 466 7.77 4.87 -20.62
C TRP A 466 9.25 4.57 -20.88
N PRO A 467 9.60 3.35 -21.34
CA PRO A 467 10.98 2.95 -21.57
C PRO A 467 11.49 3.44 -22.93
N LEU A 468 11.46 4.76 -23.15
CA LEU A 468 11.79 5.37 -24.44
C LEU A 468 13.20 4.98 -24.95
N ALA A 469 14.13 4.68 -24.04
CA ALA A 469 15.44 4.17 -24.40
C ALA A 469 15.39 2.78 -25.07
N GLU A 470 14.54 1.89 -24.57
CA GLU A 470 14.35 0.52 -25.08
C GLU A 470 13.56 0.50 -26.39
N LEU A 471 12.70 1.51 -26.60
CA LEU A 471 11.90 1.66 -27.82
C LEU A 471 12.66 2.27 -29.00
N ALA A 472 13.91 2.74 -28.79
CA ALA A 472 14.68 3.42 -29.83
C ALA A 472 15.17 2.44 -30.91
N GLY A 473 15.17 2.91 -32.17
CA GLY A 473 15.66 2.15 -33.33
C GLY A 473 14.65 1.23 -34.00
N ALA A 474 13.46 1.05 -33.41
CA ALA A 474 12.36 0.27 -33.98
C ALA A 474 11.15 1.17 -34.30
N PRO A 475 10.23 0.75 -35.18
CA PRO A 475 8.92 1.39 -35.30
C PRO A 475 8.16 1.35 -33.97
N VAL A 476 7.47 2.43 -33.62
CA VAL A 476 6.65 2.49 -32.41
C VAL A 476 5.19 2.69 -32.78
N VAL A 477 4.32 1.80 -32.30
CA VAL A 477 2.86 1.98 -32.38
C VAL A 477 2.32 2.41 -31.02
N VAL A 478 1.64 3.55 -31.00
CA VAL A 478 0.98 4.12 -29.83
C VAL A 478 -0.52 3.89 -29.97
N ILE A 479 -1.16 3.28 -28.98
CA ILE A 479 -2.58 2.94 -29.00
C ILE A 479 -3.28 3.65 -27.84
N ALA A 480 -4.22 4.54 -28.16
CA ALA A 480 -4.88 5.37 -27.17
C ALA A 480 -6.42 5.24 -27.24
N GLY A 481 -7.07 5.24 -26.08
CA GLY A 481 -8.53 5.28 -25.95
C GLY A 481 -9.01 6.46 -25.12
N GLY A 482 -9.69 7.43 -25.75
CA GLY A 482 -10.20 8.64 -25.11
C GLY A 482 -9.11 9.40 -24.35
N ILE A 483 -9.34 9.66 -23.05
CA ILE A 483 -8.36 10.34 -22.19
C ILE A 483 -7.04 9.57 -22.01
N GLY A 484 -6.99 8.29 -22.38
CA GLY A 484 -5.74 7.51 -22.43
C GLY A 484 -4.69 8.09 -23.40
N LEU A 485 -5.02 9.06 -24.25
CA LEU A 485 -4.02 9.80 -25.02
C LEU A 485 -3.16 10.72 -24.13
N ALA A 486 -3.68 11.20 -22.99
CA ALA A 486 -2.96 12.14 -22.14
C ALA A 486 -1.66 11.59 -21.53
N PRO A 487 -1.61 10.36 -20.97
CA PRO A 487 -0.36 9.77 -20.47
C PRO A 487 0.69 9.46 -21.57
N LEU A 488 0.26 9.41 -22.83
CA LEU A 488 1.10 9.11 -23.99
C LEU A 488 1.66 10.38 -24.66
N ARG A 489 1.03 11.54 -24.42
CA ARG A 489 1.33 12.81 -25.09
C ARG A 489 2.79 13.25 -24.97
N ALA A 490 3.34 13.24 -23.76
CA ALA A 490 4.74 13.61 -23.53
C ALA A 490 5.73 12.65 -24.23
N ALA A 491 5.39 11.35 -24.31
CA ALA A 491 6.19 10.37 -25.02
C ALA A 491 6.15 10.58 -26.54
N ILE A 492 4.97 10.86 -27.09
CA ILE A 492 4.81 11.21 -28.51
C ILE A 492 5.66 12.44 -28.86
N ARG A 493 5.58 13.51 -28.05
CA ARG A 493 6.40 14.71 -28.23
C ARG A 493 7.90 14.38 -28.22
N HIS A 494 8.35 13.58 -27.25
CA HIS A 494 9.75 13.16 -27.17
C HIS A 494 10.19 12.41 -28.43
N MET A 495 9.41 11.42 -28.88
CA MET A 495 9.74 10.63 -30.07
C MET A 495 9.77 11.48 -31.34
N LEU A 496 8.87 12.45 -31.47
CA LEU A 496 8.83 13.36 -32.62
C LEU A 496 9.93 14.42 -32.59
N ALA A 497 10.44 14.79 -31.41
CA ALA A 497 11.61 15.66 -31.29
C ALA A 497 12.93 14.95 -31.65
N ASP A 498 13.00 13.62 -31.49
CA ASP A 498 14.19 12.80 -31.78
C ASP A 498 13.91 11.73 -32.86
N ARG A 499 13.59 12.18 -34.07
CA ARG A 499 13.28 11.30 -35.22
C ARG A 499 14.43 10.41 -35.66
N ALA A 500 15.67 10.75 -35.29
CA ALA A 500 16.83 9.91 -35.58
C ALA A 500 16.77 8.61 -34.78
N ARG A 501 16.28 8.65 -33.53
CA ARG A 501 16.08 7.48 -32.69
C ARG A 501 14.72 6.80 -32.90
N PHE A 502 13.70 7.56 -33.31
CA PHE A 502 12.36 7.05 -33.55
C PHE A 502 11.96 7.35 -35.00
N PRO A 503 12.38 6.52 -35.97
CA PRO A 503 12.20 6.81 -37.40
C PRO A 503 10.76 6.62 -37.88
N GLU A 504 9.93 5.84 -37.18
CA GLU A 504 8.55 5.56 -37.57
C GLU A 504 7.67 5.49 -36.32
N VAL A 505 6.67 6.37 -36.25
CA VAL A 505 5.75 6.46 -35.11
C VAL A 505 4.32 6.49 -35.64
N HIS A 506 3.50 5.55 -35.17
CA HIS A 506 2.09 5.43 -35.49
C HIS A 506 1.25 5.73 -34.26
N LEU A 507 0.16 6.47 -34.42
CA LEU A 507 -0.86 6.66 -33.38
C LEU A 507 -2.17 6.04 -33.85
N VAL A 508 -2.65 5.03 -33.14
CA VAL A 508 -3.97 4.44 -33.30
C VAL A 508 -4.84 4.97 -32.18
N TYR A 509 -5.76 5.87 -32.50
CA TYR A 509 -6.53 6.62 -31.50
C TYR A 509 -8.04 6.39 -31.68
N GLY A 510 -8.71 5.99 -30.59
CA GLY A 510 -10.16 5.88 -30.51
C GLY A 510 -10.76 6.94 -29.59
N ALA A 511 -11.82 7.61 -30.04
CA ALA A 511 -12.65 8.50 -29.21
C ALA A 511 -14.13 8.11 -29.30
N ARG A 512 -14.98 8.63 -28.40
CA ARG A 512 -16.42 8.29 -28.42
C ARG A 512 -17.14 8.98 -29.58
N THR A 513 -16.90 10.26 -29.78
CA THR A 513 -17.40 11.09 -30.88
C THR A 513 -16.28 11.98 -31.44
N PRO A 514 -16.46 12.63 -32.61
CA PRO A 514 -15.49 13.62 -33.10
C PRO A 514 -15.23 14.76 -32.11
N ASP A 515 -16.23 15.18 -31.33
CA ASP A 515 -16.11 16.23 -30.31
C ASP A 515 -15.33 15.76 -29.05
N ASP A 516 -15.13 14.45 -28.90
CA ASP A 516 -14.33 13.86 -27.82
C ASP A 516 -12.86 13.63 -28.23
N VAL A 517 -12.46 14.02 -29.46
CA VAL A 517 -11.08 13.90 -29.95
C VAL A 517 -10.20 14.97 -29.28
N LEU A 518 -9.27 14.53 -28.42
CA LEU A 518 -8.39 15.41 -27.66
C LEU A 518 -7.24 15.95 -28.53
N TYR A 519 -6.78 17.17 -28.22
CA TYR A 519 -5.59 17.79 -28.81
C TYR A 519 -5.64 17.94 -30.34
N GLY A 520 -6.78 18.27 -30.94
CA GLY A 520 -6.95 18.34 -32.40
C GLY A 520 -5.87 19.14 -33.15
N GLU A 521 -5.51 20.33 -32.67
CA GLU A 521 -4.43 21.14 -33.27
C GLU A 521 -3.05 20.47 -33.17
N GLU A 522 -2.83 19.71 -32.10
CA GLU A 522 -1.58 19.01 -31.88
C GLU A 522 -1.48 17.72 -32.69
N LEU A 523 -2.57 16.99 -32.84
CA LEU A 523 -2.65 15.85 -33.77
C LEU A 523 -2.23 16.28 -35.19
N ALA A 524 -2.76 17.41 -35.68
CA ALA A 524 -2.38 17.94 -36.99
C ALA A 524 -0.89 18.34 -37.06
N ARG A 525 -0.33 18.90 -35.98
CA ARG A 525 1.10 19.21 -35.89
C ARG A 525 1.96 17.94 -35.87
N TRP A 526 1.54 16.90 -35.15
CA TRP A 526 2.25 15.62 -35.12
C TRP A 526 2.23 14.93 -36.48
N GLU A 527 1.10 14.93 -37.19
CA GLU A 527 1.03 14.42 -38.57
C GLU A 527 1.98 15.18 -39.49
N GLY A 528 2.03 16.51 -39.39
CA GLY A 528 2.98 17.34 -40.12
C GLY A 528 4.45 17.06 -39.78
N ALA A 529 4.73 16.56 -38.57
CA ALA A 529 6.05 16.11 -38.12
C ALA A 529 6.38 14.64 -38.49
N GLY A 530 5.48 13.97 -39.22
CA GLY A 530 5.69 12.61 -39.74
C GLY A 530 5.11 11.48 -38.88
N LEU A 531 4.26 11.79 -37.90
CA LEU A 531 3.45 10.79 -37.20
C LEU A 531 2.35 10.26 -38.13
N ARG A 532 2.13 8.93 -38.16
CA ARG A 532 1.02 8.34 -38.91
C ARG A 532 -0.20 8.17 -38.01
N LEU A 533 -1.23 8.99 -38.24
CA LEU A 533 -2.47 8.97 -37.45
C LEU A 533 -3.50 8.01 -38.04
N HIS A 534 -4.04 7.13 -37.18
CA HIS A 534 -5.13 6.21 -37.45
C HIS A 534 -6.25 6.48 -36.44
N LEU A 535 -7.17 7.37 -36.81
CA LEU A 535 -8.27 7.82 -35.93
C LEU A 535 -9.57 7.08 -36.21
N THR A 536 -10.28 6.67 -35.16
CA THR A 536 -11.66 6.17 -35.22
C THR A 536 -12.51 6.79 -34.11
N VAL A 537 -13.82 6.86 -34.36
CA VAL A 537 -14.81 7.24 -33.35
C VAL A 537 -15.87 6.14 -33.20
N ASP A 538 -16.40 5.95 -32.00
CA ASP A 538 -17.47 4.96 -31.77
C ASP A 538 -18.78 5.39 -32.43
N GLN A 539 -19.08 6.69 -32.39
CA GLN A 539 -20.28 7.30 -32.94
C GLN A 539 -19.90 8.53 -33.75
N ALA A 540 -20.49 8.66 -34.93
CA ALA A 540 -20.17 9.70 -35.89
C ALA A 540 -21.44 10.35 -36.44
N PRO A 541 -21.46 11.68 -36.58
CA PRO A 541 -22.51 12.35 -37.33
C PRO A 541 -22.34 12.09 -38.85
N PRO A 542 -23.37 12.29 -39.68
CA PRO A 542 -23.35 11.93 -41.11
C PRO A 542 -22.22 12.57 -41.94
N GLU A 543 -21.73 13.73 -41.53
CA GLU A 543 -20.64 14.48 -42.16
C GLU A 543 -19.24 13.94 -41.86
N TRP A 544 -19.11 13.02 -40.91
CA TRP A 544 -17.83 12.41 -40.57
C TRP A 544 -17.34 11.49 -41.68
N THR A 545 -16.13 11.75 -42.19
CA THR A 545 -15.50 10.97 -43.26
C THR A 545 -14.41 10.02 -42.77
N GLY A 546 -14.14 9.99 -41.46
CA GLY A 546 -13.13 9.13 -40.86
C GLY A 546 -13.64 7.72 -40.54
N ASN A 547 -12.82 6.93 -39.85
CA ASN A 547 -13.22 5.58 -39.43
C ASN A 547 -14.29 5.62 -38.34
N VAL A 548 -15.15 4.59 -38.32
CA VAL A 548 -16.19 4.40 -37.30
C VAL A 548 -16.10 2.99 -36.72
N GLY A 549 -16.02 2.91 -35.40
CA GLY A 549 -15.92 1.67 -34.63
C GLY A 549 -14.78 1.67 -33.62
N VAL A 550 -14.60 0.53 -32.96
CA VAL A 550 -13.59 0.37 -31.89
C VAL A 550 -12.16 0.45 -32.43
N VAL A 551 -11.24 1.01 -31.63
CA VAL A 551 -9.82 1.24 -31.99
C VAL A 551 -9.09 -0.03 -32.46
N THR A 552 -9.46 -1.20 -31.93
CA THR A 552 -8.83 -2.48 -32.26
C THR A 552 -9.07 -2.91 -33.71
N ARG A 553 -10.09 -2.38 -34.38
CA ARG A 553 -10.33 -2.64 -35.81
C ARG A 553 -9.31 -1.96 -36.72
N LEU A 554 -8.64 -0.92 -36.22
CA LEU A 554 -7.59 -0.24 -36.95
C LEU A 554 -6.23 -0.94 -36.81
N LEU A 555 -6.11 -1.99 -35.98
CA LEU A 555 -4.85 -2.72 -35.79
C LEU A 555 -4.66 -3.74 -36.92
N ASP A 556 -3.81 -3.40 -37.87
CA ASP A 556 -3.43 -4.23 -39.01
C ASP A 556 -1.96 -3.95 -39.39
N ARG A 557 -1.49 -4.49 -40.53
CA ARG A 557 -0.10 -4.28 -40.99
C ARG A 557 0.19 -2.87 -41.50
N GLY A 558 -0.83 -2.07 -41.79
CA GLY A 558 -0.69 -0.66 -42.15
C GLY A 558 -0.51 0.24 -40.92
N SER A 559 -1.12 -0.11 -39.79
CA SER A 559 -0.98 0.62 -38.53
C SER A 559 0.08 0.05 -37.58
N VAL A 560 0.44 -1.22 -37.73
CA VAL A 560 1.46 -1.93 -36.93
C VAL A 560 2.56 -2.49 -37.87
N PRO A 561 3.64 -1.74 -38.10
CA PRO A 561 4.78 -2.20 -38.89
C PRO A 561 5.43 -3.47 -38.32
N GLU A 562 6.14 -4.21 -39.16
CA GLU A 562 6.93 -5.37 -38.72
C GLU A 562 8.07 -4.92 -37.78
N GLY A 563 8.29 -5.68 -36.71
CA GLY A 563 9.28 -5.34 -35.68
C GLY A 563 8.90 -4.17 -34.78
N ALA A 564 7.64 -3.70 -34.82
CA ALA A 564 7.20 -2.60 -33.99
C ALA A 564 7.16 -2.97 -32.49
N SER A 565 7.49 -2.00 -31.64
CA SER A 565 7.14 -2.03 -30.21
C SER A 565 5.86 -1.23 -29.99
N ALA A 566 5.04 -1.65 -29.02
CA ALA A 566 3.75 -1.04 -28.75
C ALA A 566 3.71 -0.31 -27.40
N MET A 567 3.00 0.80 -27.35
CA MET A 567 2.65 1.54 -26.14
C MET A 567 1.14 1.71 -26.12
N MET A 568 0.46 1.42 -25.01
CA MET A 568 -0.99 1.60 -24.93
C MET A 568 -1.50 2.16 -23.61
N CYS A 569 -2.53 2.99 -23.70
CA CYS A 569 -3.22 3.56 -22.55
C CYS A 569 -4.69 3.83 -22.89
N GLY A 570 -5.59 3.42 -22.00
CA GLY A 570 -7.02 3.59 -22.16
C GLY A 570 -7.80 2.60 -21.28
N PRO A 571 -9.10 2.42 -21.53
CA PRO A 571 -9.90 1.45 -20.79
C PRO A 571 -9.26 0.06 -20.79
N GLU A 572 -9.23 -0.62 -19.64
CA GLU A 572 -8.52 -1.91 -19.51
C GLU A 572 -9.03 -2.95 -20.54
N ILE A 573 -10.34 -2.99 -20.79
CA ILE A 573 -10.94 -3.86 -21.81
C ILE A 573 -10.41 -3.57 -23.23
N MET A 574 -10.15 -2.30 -23.55
CA MET A 574 -9.54 -1.91 -24.82
C MET A 574 -8.11 -2.42 -24.91
N MET A 575 -7.32 -2.25 -23.84
CA MET A 575 -5.94 -2.72 -23.79
C MET A 575 -5.84 -4.25 -23.89
N VAL A 576 -6.77 -4.99 -23.27
CA VAL A 576 -6.85 -6.46 -23.40
C VAL A 576 -7.02 -6.89 -24.85
N HIS A 577 -7.97 -6.28 -25.57
CA HIS A 577 -8.20 -6.61 -26.97
C HIS A 577 -7.08 -6.11 -27.90
N ALA A 578 -6.48 -4.96 -27.59
CA ALA A 578 -5.32 -4.46 -28.33
C ALA A 578 -4.11 -5.39 -28.17
N ALA A 579 -3.82 -5.87 -26.97
CA ALA A 579 -2.77 -6.86 -26.71
C ALA A 579 -2.97 -8.16 -27.51
N GLN A 580 -4.21 -8.66 -27.60
CA GLN A 580 -4.54 -9.84 -28.41
C GLN A 580 -4.28 -9.61 -29.91
N ALA A 581 -4.69 -8.44 -30.43
CA ALA A 581 -4.47 -8.07 -31.82
C ALA A 581 -2.97 -7.88 -32.14
N LEU A 582 -2.22 -7.23 -31.25
CA LEU A 582 -0.77 -7.07 -31.35
C LEU A 582 -0.04 -8.42 -31.40
N GLY A 583 -0.41 -9.36 -30.53
CA GLY A 583 0.13 -10.72 -30.55
C GLY A 583 -0.18 -11.46 -31.85
N ALA A 584 -1.38 -11.31 -32.40
CA ALA A 584 -1.74 -11.88 -33.71
C ALA A 584 -0.96 -11.25 -34.88
N LEU A 585 -0.50 -10.01 -34.71
CA LEU A 585 0.40 -9.31 -35.64
C LEU A 585 1.89 -9.57 -35.35
N GLY A 586 2.21 -10.40 -34.35
CA GLY A 586 3.58 -10.81 -34.03
C GLY A 586 4.38 -9.83 -33.17
N VAL A 587 3.73 -8.92 -32.45
CA VAL A 587 4.39 -8.10 -31.43
C VAL A 587 4.43 -8.88 -30.12
N ASP A 588 5.63 -9.10 -29.59
CA ASP A 588 5.83 -9.85 -28.34
C ASP A 588 5.34 -9.07 -27.11
N ASP A 589 4.94 -9.79 -26.06
CA ASP A 589 4.52 -9.23 -24.77
C ASP A 589 5.65 -8.39 -24.13
N ALA A 590 6.92 -8.76 -24.32
CA ALA A 590 8.08 -8.00 -23.83
C ALA A 590 8.29 -6.67 -24.59
N HIS A 591 7.74 -6.56 -25.80
CA HIS A 591 7.77 -5.34 -26.63
C HIS A 591 6.44 -4.58 -26.60
N THR A 592 5.52 -4.97 -25.72
CA THR A 592 4.22 -4.35 -25.55
C THR A 592 4.14 -3.71 -24.17
N TRP A 593 3.97 -2.40 -24.12
CA TRP A 593 3.96 -1.62 -22.90
C TRP A 593 2.59 -0.98 -22.66
N LEU A 594 2.15 -0.95 -21.41
CA LEU A 594 0.83 -0.44 -21.03
C LEU A 594 0.87 0.31 -19.71
N THR A 595 -0.12 1.19 -19.49
CA THR A 595 -0.32 1.82 -18.18
C THR A 595 -1.41 1.09 -17.40
N MET A 596 -1.13 0.69 -16.17
CA MET A 596 -2.17 0.22 -15.25
C MET A 596 -2.70 1.38 -14.40
N GLU A 597 -4.01 1.40 -14.15
CA GLU A 597 -4.66 2.34 -13.24
C GLU A 597 -5.25 1.60 -12.05
N ARG A 598 -4.98 2.08 -10.83
CA ARG A 598 -5.60 1.56 -9.60
C ARG A 598 -5.92 2.74 -8.70
N HIS A 599 -6.72 2.52 -7.65
CA HIS A 599 -7.00 3.57 -6.68
C HIS A 599 -5.70 3.97 -5.95
N MET A 600 -5.29 5.23 -6.05
CA MET A 600 -4.09 5.76 -5.40
C MET A 600 -4.43 6.95 -4.52
N GLU A 601 -4.06 6.87 -3.24
CA GLU A 601 -4.16 8.00 -2.31
C GLU A 601 -2.77 8.48 -1.87
N CYS A 602 -1.94 7.59 -1.32
CA CYS A 602 -0.59 8.00 -0.90
C CYS A 602 0.35 8.31 -2.08
N ALA A 603 0.24 7.59 -3.20
CA ALA A 603 1.21 7.51 -4.30
C ALA A 603 2.64 7.03 -3.92
N THR A 604 2.84 6.56 -2.69
CA THR A 604 4.16 6.19 -2.15
C THR A 604 4.31 4.71 -1.78
N GLY A 605 3.31 3.87 -2.06
CA GLY A 605 3.30 2.45 -1.67
C GLY A 605 2.86 2.20 -0.22
N SER A 606 2.57 3.24 0.55
CA SER A 606 2.30 3.17 2.01
C SER A 606 0.82 2.99 2.40
N CYS A 607 -0.12 2.92 1.45
CA CYS A 607 -1.56 2.76 1.75
C CYS A 607 -2.19 1.45 1.26
N GLY A 608 -1.52 0.69 0.39
CA GLY A 608 -2.02 -0.59 -0.13
C GLY A 608 -3.14 -0.53 -1.18
N ARG A 609 -3.66 0.66 -1.54
CA ARG A 609 -4.79 0.80 -2.49
C ARG A 609 -4.44 0.45 -3.93
N CYS A 610 -3.25 0.84 -4.37
CA CYS A 610 -2.80 0.63 -5.74
C CYS A 610 -2.14 -0.75 -5.96
N GLN A 611 -2.40 -1.71 -5.06
CA GLN A 611 -1.82 -3.05 -5.15
C GLN A 611 -2.33 -3.79 -6.38
N TYR A 612 -1.40 -4.30 -7.18
CA TYR A 612 -1.64 -5.11 -8.37
C TYR A 612 -0.75 -6.37 -8.31
N GLY A 613 -1.27 -7.44 -7.71
CA GLY A 613 -0.53 -8.69 -7.51
C GLY A 613 0.68 -8.54 -6.60
N PRO A 614 1.92 -8.66 -7.09
CA PRO A 614 3.14 -8.37 -6.32
C PRO A 614 3.61 -6.91 -6.44
N TYR A 615 2.93 -6.06 -7.20
CA TYR A 615 3.34 -4.69 -7.50
C TYR A 615 2.48 -3.64 -6.79
N PHE A 616 3.04 -2.46 -6.55
CA PHE A 616 2.31 -1.22 -6.31
C PHE A 616 2.33 -0.37 -7.57
N VAL A 617 1.17 -0.07 -8.16
CA VAL A 617 1.11 0.71 -9.41
C VAL A 617 1.73 2.10 -9.26
N CYS A 618 1.70 2.72 -8.08
CA CYS A 618 2.29 4.06 -7.90
C CYS A 618 3.82 4.10 -7.82
N THR A 619 4.48 3.00 -7.43
CA THR A 619 5.96 2.94 -7.27
C THR A 619 6.63 2.03 -8.29
N ASP A 620 6.00 0.91 -8.64
CA ASP A 620 6.49 -0.04 -9.65
C ASP A 620 5.98 0.25 -11.06
N GLY A 621 4.80 0.88 -11.14
CA GLY A 621 4.15 1.35 -12.37
C GLY A 621 4.13 2.87 -12.44
N PRO A 622 3.19 3.51 -13.17
CA PRO A 622 2.02 2.90 -13.79
C PRO A 622 2.36 2.15 -15.09
N VAL A 623 3.52 2.44 -15.71
CA VAL A 623 3.94 1.77 -16.93
C VAL A 623 4.52 0.39 -16.61
N PHE A 624 4.01 -0.65 -17.28
CA PHE A 624 4.49 -2.03 -17.23
C PHE A 624 4.66 -2.57 -18.65
N SER A 625 5.62 -3.47 -18.84
CA SER A 625 5.60 -4.36 -20.00
C SER A 625 4.50 -5.42 -19.80
N LEU A 626 3.89 -5.87 -20.89
CA LEU A 626 2.77 -6.82 -20.83
C LEU A 626 3.23 -8.16 -20.26
N ASP A 627 4.44 -8.63 -20.60
CA ASP A 627 5.03 -9.86 -20.07
C ASP A 627 5.10 -9.85 -18.53
N GLN A 628 5.48 -8.71 -17.95
CA GLN A 628 5.62 -8.52 -16.51
C GLN A 628 4.29 -8.72 -15.77
N VAL A 629 3.17 -8.35 -16.38
CA VAL A 629 1.85 -8.37 -15.73
C VAL A 629 0.88 -9.36 -16.36
N ARG A 630 1.32 -10.17 -17.34
CA ARG A 630 0.47 -11.03 -18.16
C ARG A 630 -0.40 -11.99 -17.35
N PHE A 631 0.13 -12.51 -16.24
CA PHE A 631 -0.57 -13.46 -15.38
C PHE A 631 -1.76 -12.86 -14.61
N LEU A 632 -1.85 -11.52 -14.54
CA LEU A 632 -2.93 -10.77 -13.88
C LEU A 632 -3.76 -9.95 -14.87
N PHE A 633 -3.19 -9.58 -16.01
CA PHE A 633 -3.82 -8.64 -16.93
C PHE A 633 -5.14 -9.19 -17.51
N GLY A 634 -6.22 -8.43 -17.34
CA GLY A 634 -7.57 -8.84 -17.75
C GLY A 634 -8.25 -9.86 -16.83
N ARG A 635 -7.62 -10.21 -15.69
CA ARG A 635 -8.21 -11.10 -14.68
C ARG A 635 -9.04 -10.31 -13.67
N GLN A 636 -10.30 -10.67 -13.50
CA GLN A 636 -11.15 -10.08 -12.47
C GLN A 636 -10.51 -10.18 -11.07
N GLY A 637 -10.59 -9.09 -10.30
CA GLY A 637 -10.05 -9.00 -8.93
C GLY A 637 -8.64 -8.44 -8.84
N PHE A 638 -7.98 -8.22 -9.99
CA PHE A 638 -6.66 -7.64 -10.06
C PHE A 638 -6.67 -6.32 -10.78
#